data_AF-A0A2P5HPU6-F1
#
_entry.id   AF-A0A2P5HPU6-F1
#
_cell.length_a   1.000
_cell.length_b   1.000
_cell.length_c   1.000
_cell.angle_alpha   90.00
_cell.angle_beta   90.00
_cell.angle_gamma   90.00
#
_symmetry.space_group_name_H-M   'P 1'
#
loop_
_entity.id
_entity.type
_entity.pdbx_description
1 polymer ?
#
loop_
_entity_poly.entity_id
_entity_poly.type
_entity_poly.pdbx_seq_one_letter_code
_entity_poly.pdbx_strand_id
1 'polypeptide(L)'
;MAVPRPSKYTVPTGKDNNVSLVISEASCAAEGLHLVTWSSAFLLSKELHKLQIDRAQLKDATTGYSILELGAGTGLTGIAAAAVWGGSALLTDLPTIVPGVQVNADLNKEAIAAYGGKVGCGTLDWKNPEKIYLHAATSSETGQATIEINDETAFPVIVTADTMYTEDHPQLVSQTILKCLRRTKDARAVVMYAMRIAYIDHIREFWELMEAGGLVAVQEGRAEIDLKDWDDEKLHEWMAAASQPTIRIAIIGSGLIGPRHAKAVIQTPDASLHCIVDPSSGGESVASDLGTAYYPSITHMLASQSDKPDAAIVCTPNKTHADLSKELLSAGIHVLCEKPLSVDTSSGESLLEVAETYPSLHLLTGHHRRFNAYAVATKRILKSKTHSIGQITAISGLWALYKPQSYFDPPTEWHRSGESGGPVWINLIHEIDILHYLLDSRIVRVAAFETLKTRSHDAEEGAAMILHFDNGVVGTFLLGDAVVSPHAFEMGTGENPVIPRTGEDVYRIFGTDGTLSVPDLRRSFYGVAGGRGKSWNNELSEVIETLEAWLTEEERTKVPFELHIAHFVRVMREHEKPVCSGEDGLAAVRVAGAVREALRTGRVVDVLGMATAQEKATYTHGHHASVVNSHARRTAQDSAAFLLPHLRPHHTILDIGCGPGTITADLAELVPQGKVTGVDAVEAVLERARAHVAGRSNNITNCTFEVADANALPYPDASFDVVFCHQVLQHVQDPVGVLREMRRVGKPGGVVAAREADYKSFAWFPEPEGLDEWLGAYRKTARLCGGQPDAGRYVRQWAKQAGYNTDEVHMSSGFSSWYYTGEAARAFGESWADRALKSDFAGEFLKHGLGSQHDLDWISATWKQWAAEEGNLIVIPNGEILYKLPK
;
A
#
# COMPACT_ATOMS: atom_id res chain seq x y z
N MET A 1 4.94 -47.37 45.38
CA MET A 1 4.34 -46.35 44.50
C MET A 1 3.12 -46.98 43.84
N ALA A 2 1.96 -46.35 43.93
CA ALA A 2 0.72 -46.89 43.37
C ALA A 2 0.82 -46.89 41.83
N VAL A 3 0.49 -48.02 41.20
CA VAL A 3 0.30 -48.08 39.74
C VAL A 3 -0.87 -47.14 39.40
N PRO A 4 -0.70 -46.13 38.53
CA PRO A 4 -1.79 -45.23 38.18
C PRO A 4 -2.95 -46.05 37.57
N ARG A 5 -4.17 -45.84 38.07
CA ARG A 5 -5.37 -46.46 37.49
C ARG A 5 -5.64 -45.81 36.13
N PRO A 6 -5.90 -46.59 35.06
CA PRO A 6 -6.28 -46.01 33.78
C PRO A 6 -7.56 -45.18 33.89
N SER A 7 -7.54 -43.99 33.29
CA SER A 7 -8.69 -43.09 33.17
C SER A 7 -9.49 -43.40 31.91
N LYS A 8 -10.82 -43.33 32.01
CA LYS A 8 -11.74 -43.60 30.89
C LYS A 8 -12.27 -42.28 30.33
N TYR A 9 -11.97 -41.99 29.08
CA TYR A 9 -12.41 -40.79 28.36
C TYR A 9 -13.49 -41.15 27.35
N THR A 10 -14.62 -40.44 27.37
CA THR A 10 -15.70 -40.62 26.38
C THR A 10 -15.58 -39.57 25.30
N VAL A 11 -15.31 -39.95 24.05
CA VAL A 11 -15.09 -39.04 22.93
C VAL A 11 -16.28 -39.09 21.96
N PRO A 12 -16.91 -37.96 21.61
CA PRO A 12 -17.95 -37.92 20.59
C PRO A 12 -17.39 -38.24 19.20
N THR A 13 -18.06 -39.11 18.46
CA THR A 13 -17.72 -39.44 17.05
C THR A 13 -18.75 -38.90 16.04
N GLY A 14 -19.83 -38.26 16.54
CA GLY A 14 -20.92 -37.67 15.76
C GLY A 14 -22.08 -37.24 16.66
N LYS A 15 -23.26 -36.91 16.09
CA LYS A 15 -24.41 -36.37 16.84
C LYS A 15 -24.92 -37.26 17.99
N ASP A 16 -24.80 -38.59 17.87
CA ASP A 16 -25.38 -39.54 18.86
C ASP A 16 -24.45 -40.71 19.22
N ASN A 17 -23.18 -40.69 18.77
CA ASN A 17 -22.23 -41.78 18.99
C ASN A 17 -21.01 -41.31 19.79
N ASN A 18 -20.53 -42.20 20.67
CA ASN A 18 -19.31 -41.98 21.44
C ASN A 18 -18.40 -43.21 21.38
N VAL A 19 -17.09 -42.98 21.35
CA VAL A 19 -16.08 -44.00 21.61
C VAL A 19 -15.55 -43.81 23.02
N SER A 20 -15.31 -44.91 23.72
CA SER A 20 -14.65 -44.86 25.01
C SER A 20 -13.20 -45.25 24.88
N LEU A 21 -12.32 -44.37 25.32
CA LEU A 21 -10.88 -44.55 25.31
C LEU A 21 -10.36 -44.72 26.74
N VAL A 22 -9.32 -45.53 26.90
CA VAL A 22 -8.68 -45.84 28.18
C VAL A 22 -7.23 -45.36 28.13
N ILE A 23 -6.86 -44.43 28.99
CA ILE A 23 -5.53 -43.83 29.02
C ILE A 23 -4.87 -44.14 30.36
N SER A 24 -3.67 -44.69 30.29
CA SER A 24 -2.78 -44.92 31.41
C SER A 24 -1.69 -43.85 31.44
N GLU A 25 -1.54 -43.18 32.58
CA GLU A 25 -0.47 -42.22 32.84
C GLU A 25 0.75 -42.97 33.37
N ALA A 26 1.43 -43.70 32.47
CA ALA A 26 2.59 -44.51 32.83
C ALA A 26 3.69 -43.67 33.50
N SER A 27 4.56 -44.29 34.30
CA SER A 27 5.67 -43.61 35.01
C SER A 27 6.83 -43.22 34.07
N CYS A 28 6.52 -42.62 32.93
CA CYS A 28 7.45 -42.02 31.99
C CYS A 28 7.56 -40.51 32.29
N ALA A 29 8.75 -39.95 32.13
CA ALA A 29 8.98 -38.52 32.27
C ALA A 29 10.05 -38.04 31.30
N ALA A 30 9.92 -36.81 30.82
CA ALA A 30 10.89 -36.12 29.99
C ALA A 30 10.91 -34.64 30.37
N GLU A 31 12.09 -34.03 30.40
CA GLU A 31 12.24 -32.58 30.61
C GLU A 31 11.56 -32.05 31.90
N GLY A 32 11.42 -32.89 32.93
CA GLY A 32 10.76 -32.54 34.19
C GLY A 32 9.23 -32.70 34.19
N LEU A 33 8.63 -33.12 33.07
CA LEU A 33 7.21 -33.37 32.93
C LEU A 33 6.90 -34.87 33.01
N HIS A 34 5.89 -35.23 33.80
CA HIS A 34 5.34 -36.58 33.85
C HIS A 34 4.34 -36.80 32.71
N LEU A 35 4.19 -38.06 32.28
CA LEU A 35 3.17 -38.45 31.32
C LEU A 35 1.77 -38.29 31.91
N VAL A 36 1.17 -37.12 31.75
CA VAL A 36 -0.20 -36.79 32.20
C VAL A 36 -1.04 -36.33 31.02
N THR A 37 -2.36 -36.49 31.12
CA THR A 37 -3.27 -35.95 30.11
C THR A 37 -3.45 -34.45 30.33
N TRP A 38 -3.20 -33.63 29.32
CA TRP A 38 -3.35 -32.18 29.42
C TRP A 38 -4.77 -31.74 29.04
N SER A 39 -5.19 -30.60 29.57
CA SER A 39 -6.55 -30.07 29.38
C SER A 39 -6.86 -29.80 27.89
N SER A 40 -5.90 -29.27 27.13
CA SER A 40 -6.00 -29.11 25.67
C SER A 40 -6.21 -30.44 24.94
N ALA A 41 -5.49 -31.51 25.31
CA ALA A 41 -5.65 -32.82 24.67
C ALA A 41 -7.04 -33.42 24.97
N PHE A 42 -7.52 -33.25 26.20
CA PHE A 42 -8.87 -33.63 26.60
C PHE A 42 -9.93 -32.85 25.80
N LEU A 43 -9.85 -31.52 25.77
CA LEU A 43 -10.83 -30.69 25.07
C LEU A 43 -10.78 -30.92 23.57
N LEU A 44 -9.60 -30.97 22.95
CA LEU A 44 -9.47 -31.22 21.52
C LEU A 44 -10.11 -32.55 21.17
N SER A 45 -9.91 -33.62 21.96
CA SER A 45 -10.56 -34.92 21.75
C SER A 45 -12.10 -34.82 21.68
N LYS A 46 -12.72 -33.85 22.38
CA LYS A 46 -14.16 -33.59 22.33
C LYS A 46 -14.58 -32.79 21.12
N GLU A 47 -13.71 -31.92 20.63
CA GLU A 47 -13.98 -31.01 19.50
C GLU A 47 -13.76 -31.68 18.13
N LEU A 48 -12.97 -32.76 18.02
CA LEU A 48 -12.60 -33.41 16.75
C LEU A 48 -13.78 -33.74 15.82
N HIS A 49 -14.96 -34.08 16.35
CA HIS A 49 -16.14 -34.41 15.54
C HIS A 49 -16.77 -33.19 14.84
N LYS A 50 -16.43 -31.97 15.27
CA LYS A 50 -16.90 -30.71 14.68
C LYS A 50 -16.04 -30.27 13.49
N LEU A 51 -14.80 -30.77 13.42
CA LEU A 51 -13.83 -30.39 12.39
C LEU A 51 -14.17 -30.99 11.04
N GLN A 52 -14.23 -30.14 10.01
CA GLN A 52 -14.40 -30.58 8.63
C GLN A 52 -13.09 -31.15 8.07
N ILE A 53 -12.96 -32.48 8.13
CA ILE A 53 -11.89 -33.26 7.50
C ILE A 53 -12.46 -34.05 6.33
N ASP A 54 -11.89 -33.92 5.13
CA ASP A 54 -12.20 -34.84 4.04
C ASP A 54 -11.65 -36.23 4.39
N ARG A 55 -12.54 -37.17 4.69
CA ARG A 55 -12.15 -38.53 5.12
C ARG A 55 -11.62 -39.38 3.96
N ALA A 56 -11.82 -38.97 2.69
CA ALA A 56 -11.29 -39.72 1.55
C ALA A 56 -9.75 -39.73 1.56
N GLN A 57 -9.12 -38.62 1.93
CA GLN A 57 -7.66 -38.49 2.01
C GLN A 57 -7.01 -39.38 3.10
N LEU A 58 -7.81 -39.94 4.01
CA LEU A 58 -7.32 -40.76 5.13
C LEU A 58 -7.23 -42.25 4.80
N LYS A 59 -7.78 -42.69 3.67
CA LYS A 59 -7.90 -44.12 3.32
C LYS A 59 -6.67 -44.73 2.65
N ASP A 60 -5.82 -43.90 2.03
CA ASP A 60 -4.68 -44.36 1.25
C ASP A 60 -3.43 -43.53 1.61
N ALA A 61 -2.69 -44.02 2.60
CA ALA A 61 -1.51 -43.35 3.12
C ALA A 61 -0.23 -44.04 2.65
N THR A 62 0.60 -43.32 1.89
CA THR A 62 1.91 -43.78 1.40
C THR A 62 2.79 -44.32 2.52
N THR A 63 2.72 -43.70 3.71
CA THR A 63 3.51 -44.07 4.90
C THR A 63 2.83 -45.12 5.79
N GLY A 64 1.61 -45.54 5.44
CA GLY A 64 0.73 -46.34 6.30
C GLY A 64 0.01 -45.53 7.39
N TYR A 65 0.29 -44.23 7.53
CA TYR A 65 -0.35 -43.32 8.48
C TYR A 65 -0.79 -42.02 7.78
N SER A 66 -2.04 -41.62 7.99
CA SER A 66 -2.65 -40.42 7.39
C SER A 66 -2.78 -39.25 8.37
N ILE A 67 -2.62 -39.49 9.67
CA ILE A 67 -2.71 -38.48 10.72
C ILE A 67 -1.38 -38.50 11.48
N LEU A 68 -0.76 -37.34 11.68
CA LEU A 68 0.42 -37.18 12.51
C LEU A 68 0.05 -36.38 13.76
N GLU A 69 0.31 -36.91 14.95
CA GLU A 69 0.22 -36.16 16.20
C GLU A 69 1.61 -35.71 16.65
N LEU A 70 1.79 -34.40 16.82
CA LEU A 70 3.04 -33.79 17.31
C LEU A 70 2.94 -33.53 18.81
N GLY A 71 3.90 -34.03 19.59
CA GLY A 71 3.91 -33.88 21.05
C GLY A 71 2.72 -34.61 21.68
N ALA A 72 2.60 -35.91 21.41
CA ALA A 72 1.41 -36.69 21.74
C ALA A 72 1.08 -36.73 23.24
N GLY A 73 2.07 -36.58 24.13
CA GLY A 73 1.89 -36.76 25.56
C GLY A 73 1.31 -38.15 25.83
N THR A 74 0.09 -38.24 26.37
CA THR A 74 -0.58 -39.54 26.58
C THR A 74 -1.11 -40.20 25.30
N GLY A 75 -1.16 -39.48 24.18
CA GLY A 75 -1.68 -39.91 22.89
C GLY A 75 -3.20 -39.80 22.75
N LEU A 76 -3.90 -39.18 23.72
CA LEU A 76 -5.36 -39.09 23.72
C LEU A 76 -5.91 -38.47 22.43
N THR A 77 -5.30 -37.39 21.94
CA THR A 77 -5.82 -36.65 20.77
C THR A 77 -5.69 -37.47 19.50
N GLY A 78 -4.53 -38.05 19.21
CA GLY A 78 -4.34 -38.84 17.98
C GLY A 78 -5.11 -40.17 18.02
N ILE A 79 -5.23 -40.81 19.19
CA ILE A 79 -6.13 -41.97 19.38
C ILE A 79 -7.58 -41.60 19.08
N ALA A 80 -8.04 -40.47 19.63
CA ALA A 80 -9.38 -39.95 19.38
C ALA A 80 -9.57 -39.61 17.89
N ALA A 81 -8.60 -38.97 17.24
CA ALA A 81 -8.65 -38.61 15.83
C ALA A 81 -8.79 -39.84 14.92
N ALA A 82 -8.02 -40.90 15.20
CA ALA A 82 -8.13 -42.17 14.49
C ALA A 82 -9.53 -42.78 14.61
N ALA A 83 -10.15 -42.72 15.80
CA ALA A 83 -11.49 -43.25 16.03
C ALA A 83 -12.61 -42.36 15.44
N VAL A 84 -12.48 -41.03 15.50
CA VAL A 84 -13.50 -40.09 15.01
C VAL A 84 -13.52 -40.02 13.49
N TRP A 85 -12.35 -40.00 12.85
CA TRP A 85 -12.23 -39.82 11.40
C TRP A 85 -12.05 -41.13 10.62
N GLY A 86 -11.68 -42.23 11.29
CA GLY A 86 -11.50 -43.55 10.65
C GLY A 86 -10.23 -43.65 9.81
N GLY A 87 -9.13 -43.07 10.29
CA GLY A 87 -7.82 -43.05 9.63
C GLY A 87 -6.71 -43.66 10.49
N SER A 88 -5.49 -43.70 9.94
CA SER A 88 -4.31 -44.24 10.63
C SER A 88 -3.49 -43.11 11.26
N ALA A 89 -3.39 -43.05 12.58
CA ALA A 89 -2.62 -42.02 13.29
C ALA A 89 -1.24 -42.52 13.75
N LEU A 90 -0.22 -41.69 13.54
CA LEU A 90 1.12 -41.86 14.07
C LEU A 90 1.32 -40.86 15.22
N LEU A 91 1.43 -41.38 16.43
CA LEU A 91 1.56 -40.60 17.66
C LEU A 91 3.05 -40.39 17.94
N THR A 92 3.52 -39.14 17.91
CA THR A 92 4.96 -38.86 18.02
C THR A 92 5.32 -38.00 19.23
N ASP A 93 6.40 -38.39 19.90
CA ASP A 93 6.92 -37.72 21.09
C ASP A 93 8.41 -38.03 21.29
N LEU A 94 9.02 -37.55 22.38
CA LEU A 94 10.38 -37.85 22.78
C LEU A 94 10.58 -39.36 23.02
N PRO A 95 11.78 -39.91 22.75
CA PRO A 95 12.06 -41.35 22.92
C PRO A 95 11.70 -41.91 24.31
N THR A 96 11.78 -41.08 25.35
CA THR A 96 11.47 -41.44 26.74
C THR A 96 9.98 -41.50 27.03
N ILE A 97 9.15 -40.82 26.24
CA ILE A 97 7.69 -40.78 26.37
C ILE A 97 7.01 -41.86 25.52
N VAL A 98 7.55 -42.14 24.32
CA VAL A 98 7.00 -43.09 23.34
C VAL A 98 6.57 -44.45 23.93
N PRO A 99 7.32 -45.11 24.83
CA PRO A 99 6.87 -46.37 25.44
C PRO A 99 5.54 -46.25 26.20
N GLY A 100 5.29 -45.13 26.88
CA GLY A 100 4.02 -44.87 27.57
C GLY A 100 2.88 -44.61 26.59
N VAL A 101 3.15 -43.91 25.49
CA VAL A 101 2.19 -43.69 24.39
C VAL A 101 1.79 -45.03 23.75
N GLN A 102 2.76 -45.92 23.53
CA GLN A 102 2.53 -47.24 22.95
C GLN A 102 1.58 -48.09 23.80
N VAL A 103 1.72 -48.05 25.13
CA VAL A 103 0.76 -48.71 26.05
C VAL A 103 -0.65 -48.20 25.83
N ASN A 104 -0.84 -46.87 25.68
CA ASN A 104 -2.15 -46.29 25.43
C ASN A 104 -2.69 -46.61 24.04
N ALA A 105 -1.84 -46.65 23.02
CA ALA A 105 -2.21 -47.10 21.69
C ALA A 105 -2.71 -48.56 21.70
N ASP A 106 -2.02 -49.46 22.41
CA ASP A 106 -2.39 -50.86 22.53
C ASP A 106 -3.68 -51.07 23.32
N LEU A 107 -3.88 -50.34 24.42
CA LEU A 107 -5.11 -50.39 25.24
C LEU A 107 -6.38 -50.04 24.43
N ASN A 108 -6.25 -49.23 23.38
CA ASN A 108 -7.37 -48.73 22.59
C ASN A 108 -7.48 -49.37 21.21
N LYS A 109 -6.60 -50.32 20.86
CA LYS A 109 -6.51 -50.89 19.51
C LYS A 109 -7.83 -51.46 18.99
N GLU A 110 -8.56 -52.22 19.81
CA GLU A 110 -9.87 -52.78 19.41
C GLU A 110 -10.95 -51.71 19.28
N ALA A 111 -10.96 -50.73 20.20
CA ALA A 111 -11.94 -49.64 20.19
C ALA A 111 -11.80 -48.76 18.95
N ILE A 112 -10.56 -48.47 18.51
CA ILE A 112 -10.28 -47.67 17.32
C ILE A 112 -10.59 -48.46 16.04
N ALA A 113 -10.21 -49.75 16.00
CA ALA A 113 -10.44 -50.63 14.84
C ALA A 113 -11.94 -50.77 14.52
N ALA A 114 -12.83 -50.72 15.52
CA ALA A 114 -14.28 -50.71 15.33
C ALA A 114 -14.79 -49.51 14.50
N TYR A 115 -14.01 -48.42 14.43
CA TYR A 115 -14.30 -47.23 13.63
C TYR A 115 -13.42 -47.13 12.37
N GLY A 116 -12.69 -48.20 12.02
CA GLY A 116 -11.84 -48.25 10.83
C GLY A 116 -10.50 -47.51 10.97
N GLY A 117 -10.13 -47.10 12.19
CA GLY A 117 -8.85 -46.44 12.45
C GLY A 117 -7.75 -47.41 12.89
N LYS A 118 -6.51 -46.92 12.89
CA LYS A 118 -5.32 -47.59 13.44
C LYS A 118 -4.44 -46.55 14.11
N VAL A 119 -3.66 -46.96 15.12
CA VAL A 119 -2.63 -46.14 15.74
C VAL A 119 -1.28 -46.83 15.71
N GLY A 120 -0.22 -46.05 15.63
CA GLY A 120 1.16 -46.46 15.85
C GLY A 120 1.94 -45.35 16.52
N CYS A 121 3.13 -45.64 17.03
CA CYS A 121 3.95 -44.68 17.75
C CYS A 121 5.30 -44.47 17.04
N GLY A 122 5.85 -43.27 17.21
CA GLY A 122 7.16 -42.91 16.69
C GLY A 122 7.83 -41.81 17.50
N THR A 123 9.08 -41.54 17.19
CA THR A 123 9.84 -40.45 17.79
C THR A 123 9.84 -39.24 16.85
N LEU A 124 9.56 -38.07 17.44
CA LEU A 124 9.71 -36.76 16.79
C LEU A 124 11.01 -36.10 17.27
N ASP A 125 11.81 -35.62 16.33
CA ASP A 125 12.92 -34.71 16.59
C ASP A 125 12.57 -33.34 16.00
N TRP A 126 12.26 -32.38 16.88
CA TRP A 126 11.92 -31.01 16.47
C TRP A 126 13.02 -30.32 15.66
N LYS A 127 14.29 -30.75 15.81
CA LYS A 127 15.43 -30.20 15.06
C LYS A 127 15.61 -30.83 13.69
N ASN A 128 14.95 -31.96 13.44
CA ASN A 128 15.04 -32.72 12.19
C ASN A 128 13.65 -33.21 11.76
N PRO A 129 12.71 -32.28 11.48
CA PRO A 129 11.31 -32.62 11.22
C PRO A 129 11.12 -33.45 9.95
N GLU A 130 12.09 -33.49 9.04
CA GLU A 130 12.03 -34.35 7.84
C GLU A 130 12.20 -35.85 8.13
N LYS A 131 12.53 -36.28 9.37
CA LYS A 131 12.71 -37.69 9.71
C LYS A 131 11.89 -38.10 10.93
N ILE A 132 10.96 -39.02 10.74
CA ILE A 132 10.16 -39.61 11.82
C ILE A 132 10.58 -41.07 12.03
N TYR A 133 10.97 -41.42 13.25
CA TYR A 133 11.44 -42.77 13.57
C TYR A 133 10.31 -43.62 14.13
N LEU A 134 9.92 -44.69 13.45
CA LEU A 134 8.86 -45.58 13.90
C LEU A 134 9.33 -46.44 15.07
N HIS A 135 8.44 -46.64 16.05
CA HIS A 135 8.68 -47.54 17.17
C HIS A 135 8.27 -48.98 16.78
N ALA A 136 9.20 -49.93 16.87
CA ALA A 136 8.92 -51.34 16.58
C ALA A 136 8.37 -52.06 17.82
N ALA A 137 7.24 -52.75 17.66
CA ALA A 137 6.56 -53.45 18.76
C ALA A 137 7.29 -54.71 19.28
N THR A 138 8.36 -55.18 18.62
CA THR A 138 9.11 -56.39 18.99
C THR A 138 10.60 -56.26 18.73
N SER A 139 11.41 -56.56 19.75
CA SER A 139 12.86 -56.36 19.85
C SER A 139 13.76 -57.28 19.01
N SER A 140 13.38 -57.63 17.77
CA SER A 140 14.15 -58.58 16.95
C SER A 140 14.54 -58.13 15.53
N GLU A 141 14.27 -56.89 15.13
CA GLU A 141 14.78 -56.37 13.85
C GLU A 141 15.73 -55.20 14.09
N THR A 142 17.00 -55.41 13.73
CA THR A 142 18.07 -54.41 13.77
C THR A 142 17.87 -53.39 12.65
N GLY A 143 16.98 -52.43 12.87
CA GLY A 143 16.75 -51.28 12.01
C GLY A 143 15.48 -50.56 12.43
N GLN A 144 15.60 -49.38 13.05
CA GLN A 144 14.45 -48.54 13.36
C GLN A 144 13.91 -47.98 12.03
N ALA A 145 12.70 -48.38 11.62
CA ALA A 145 12.12 -47.92 10.37
C ALA A 145 11.90 -46.39 10.43
N THR A 146 12.28 -45.67 9.38
CA THR A 146 12.18 -44.20 9.32
C THR A 146 11.27 -43.78 8.18
N ILE A 147 10.39 -42.81 8.43
CA ILE A 147 9.67 -42.07 7.40
C ILE A 147 10.47 -40.81 7.11
N GLU A 148 10.99 -40.70 5.89
CA GLU A 148 11.53 -39.44 5.39
C GLU A 148 10.41 -38.63 4.72
N ILE A 149 10.27 -37.37 5.13
CA ILE A 149 9.18 -36.48 4.69
C ILE A 149 9.54 -35.82 3.36
N ASN A 150 8.65 -36.00 2.39
CA ASN A 150 8.65 -35.39 1.07
C ASN A 150 7.19 -35.20 0.59
N ASP A 151 6.99 -34.72 -0.64
CA ASP A 151 5.65 -34.43 -1.18
C ASP A 151 4.72 -35.66 -1.22
N GLU A 152 5.26 -36.88 -1.34
CA GLU A 152 4.49 -38.14 -1.37
C GLU A 152 4.20 -38.69 0.04
N THR A 153 5.12 -38.47 0.99
CA THR A 153 5.06 -39.02 2.35
C THR A 153 4.53 -38.02 3.39
N ALA A 154 4.32 -36.76 3.01
CA ALA A 154 3.69 -35.76 3.85
C ALA A 154 2.25 -36.15 4.25
N PHE A 155 1.89 -35.81 5.48
CA PHE A 155 0.66 -36.21 6.13
C PHE A 155 -0.49 -35.29 5.70
N PRO A 156 -1.66 -35.85 5.34
CA PRO A 156 -2.83 -35.04 5.03
C PRO A 156 -3.38 -34.31 6.26
N VAL A 157 -3.25 -34.88 7.46
CA VAL A 157 -3.69 -34.24 8.70
C VAL A 157 -2.59 -34.26 9.74
N ILE A 158 -2.33 -33.09 10.34
CA ILE A 158 -1.50 -32.96 11.53
C ILE A 158 -2.40 -32.48 12.67
N VAL A 159 -2.25 -33.08 13.85
CA VAL A 159 -2.90 -32.65 15.08
C VAL A 159 -1.85 -32.35 16.15
N THR A 160 -2.06 -31.31 16.94
CA THR A 160 -1.22 -31.04 18.10
C THR A 160 -2.04 -30.34 19.18
N ALA A 161 -1.84 -30.75 20.43
CA ALA A 161 -2.54 -30.21 21.57
C ALA A 161 -1.51 -29.79 22.61
N ASP A 162 -1.57 -28.51 23.00
CA ASP A 162 -0.73 -27.92 24.04
C ASP A 162 0.78 -27.97 23.81
N THR A 163 1.23 -27.81 22.57
CA THR A 163 2.66 -27.74 22.25
C THR A 163 3.25 -26.35 22.45
N MET A 164 2.53 -25.36 23.00
CA MET A 164 3.01 -23.97 23.12
C MET A 164 3.25 -23.58 24.59
N TYR A 165 4.40 -23.98 25.14
CA TYR A 165 4.77 -23.72 26.55
C TYR A 165 6.25 -23.38 26.76
N THR A 166 7.02 -23.16 25.70
CA THR A 166 8.40 -22.66 25.75
C THR A 166 8.60 -21.59 24.69
N GLU A 167 9.66 -20.78 24.84
CA GLU A 167 9.98 -19.69 23.90
C GLU A 167 10.39 -20.20 22.51
N ASP A 168 10.89 -21.44 22.40
CA ASP A 168 11.33 -22.04 21.15
C ASP A 168 10.19 -22.71 20.34
N HIS A 169 9.04 -22.96 20.98
CA HIS A 169 7.96 -23.74 20.38
C HIS A 169 7.24 -23.08 19.19
N PRO A 170 7.05 -21.75 19.10
CA PRO A 170 6.45 -21.15 17.90
C PRO A 170 7.17 -21.58 16.61
N GLN A 171 8.50 -21.52 16.60
CA GLN A 171 9.33 -21.87 15.44
C GLN A 171 9.39 -23.38 15.25
N LEU A 172 9.62 -24.16 16.32
CA LEU A 172 9.73 -25.62 16.22
C LEU A 172 8.42 -26.27 15.73
N VAL A 173 7.27 -25.83 16.25
CA VAL A 173 5.95 -26.39 15.89
C VAL A 173 5.56 -25.96 14.47
N SER A 174 5.68 -24.67 14.13
CA SER A 174 5.35 -24.18 12.79
C SER A 174 6.24 -24.82 11.71
N GLN A 175 7.57 -24.86 11.90
CA GLN A 175 8.49 -25.52 10.97
C GLN A 175 8.12 -26.99 10.75
N THR A 176 7.81 -27.71 11.83
CA THR A 176 7.42 -29.13 11.75
C THR A 176 6.11 -29.31 10.99
N ILE A 177 5.10 -28.49 11.29
CA ILE A 177 3.82 -28.53 10.57
C ILE A 177 4.03 -28.22 9.08
N LEU A 178 4.76 -27.15 8.76
CA LEU A 178 5.01 -26.71 7.39
C LEU A 178 5.79 -27.74 6.56
N LYS A 179 6.63 -28.54 7.21
CA LYS A 179 7.41 -29.62 6.57
C LYS A 179 6.58 -30.89 6.40
N CYS A 180 5.84 -31.29 7.42
CA CYS A 180 5.14 -32.57 7.48
C CYS A 180 3.74 -32.54 6.87
N LEU A 181 3.11 -31.37 6.74
CA LEU A 181 1.76 -31.25 6.20
C LEU A 181 1.78 -31.29 4.67
N ARG A 182 0.94 -32.13 4.09
CA ARG A 182 0.72 -32.20 2.65
C ARG A 182 0.18 -30.87 2.12
N ARG A 183 0.76 -30.36 1.03
CA ARG A 183 0.34 -29.09 0.40
C ARG A 183 -0.82 -29.29 -0.57
N THR A 184 -2.01 -29.50 0.00
CA THR A 184 -3.27 -29.58 -0.75
C THR A 184 -4.37 -28.78 -0.05
N LYS A 185 -5.39 -28.37 -0.81
CA LYS A 185 -6.55 -27.64 -0.27
C LYS A 185 -7.33 -28.42 0.79
N ASP A 186 -7.21 -29.75 0.82
CA ASP A 186 -7.97 -30.64 1.69
C ASP A 186 -7.19 -31.04 2.96
N ALA A 187 -5.87 -30.80 2.98
CA ALA A 187 -5.02 -31.07 4.12
C ALA A 187 -5.26 -30.09 5.28
N ARG A 188 -5.09 -30.55 6.53
CA ARG A 188 -5.41 -29.77 7.73
C ARG A 188 -4.34 -29.88 8.81
N ALA A 189 -3.88 -28.75 9.32
CA ALA A 189 -3.15 -28.66 10.58
C ALA A 189 -4.11 -28.20 11.68
N VAL A 190 -4.36 -29.05 12.67
CA VAL A 190 -5.26 -28.79 13.79
C VAL A 190 -4.44 -28.56 15.04
N VAL A 191 -4.62 -27.39 15.64
CA VAL A 191 -3.85 -26.95 16.80
C VAL A 191 -4.82 -26.52 17.89
N MET A 192 -4.62 -26.99 19.13
CA MET A 192 -5.30 -26.44 20.31
C MET A 192 -4.26 -26.00 21.34
N TYR A 193 -4.46 -24.82 21.93
CA TYR A 193 -3.63 -24.28 22.99
C TYR A 193 -4.48 -23.71 24.13
N ALA A 194 -3.95 -23.80 25.34
CA ALA A 194 -4.50 -23.12 26.52
C ALA A 194 -4.13 -21.63 26.47
N MET A 195 -5.08 -20.74 26.78
CA MET A 195 -4.90 -19.28 26.69
C MET A 195 -4.13 -18.69 27.89
N ARG A 196 -2.98 -19.29 28.20
CA ARG A 196 -2.12 -18.89 29.31
C ARG A 196 -1.47 -17.53 28.98
N ILE A 197 -1.65 -16.54 29.86
CA ILE A 197 -1.15 -15.17 29.66
C ILE A 197 0.35 -15.13 29.30
N ALA A 198 1.16 -16.00 29.89
CA ALA A 198 2.61 -16.07 29.65
C ALA A 198 3.00 -16.45 28.21
N TYR A 199 2.09 -17.07 27.44
CA TYR A 199 2.38 -17.59 26.10
C TYR A 199 1.55 -16.93 24.99
N ILE A 200 0.81 -15.85 25.28
CA ILE A 200 -0.01 -15.16 24.27
C ILE A 200 0.83 -14.64 23.10
N ASP A 201 1.99 -14.03 23.37
CA ASP A 201 2.85 -13.51 22.31
C ASP A 201 3.49 -14.63 21.48
N HIS A 202 3.80 -15.77 22.11
CA HIS A 202 4.27 -16.98 21.42
C HIS A 202 3.18 -17.57 20.51
N ILE A 203 1.92 -17.56 20.95
CA ILE A 203 0.77 -17.97 20.11
C ILE A 203 0.64 -17.04 18.90
N ARG A 204 0.78 -15.71 19.08
CA ARG A 204 0.74 -14.75 17.97
C ARG A 204 1.86 -14.99 16.97
N GLU A 205 3.09 -15.16 17.45
CA GLU A 205 4.23 -15.47 16.60
C GLU A 205 3.99 -16.77 15.80
N PHE A 206 3.45 -17.80 16.44
CA PHE A 206 3.10 -19.05 15.75
C PHE A 206 2.08 -18.83 14.62
N TRP A 207 1.06 -17.99 14.82
CA TRP A 207 0.11 -17.63 13.75
C TRP A 207 0.81 -16.92 12.59
N GLU A 208 1.66 -15.94 12.89
CA GLU A 208 2.43 -15.21 11.87
C GLU A 208 3.32 -16.16 11.06
N LEU A 209 3.98 -17.12 11.72
CA LEU A 209 4.82 -18.14 11.07
C LEU A 209 4.01 -19.11 10.21
N MET A 210 2.83 -19.53 10.66
CA MET A 210 1.93 -20.40 9.90
C MET A 210 1.42 -19.71 8.64
N GLU A 211 1.01 -18.43 8.75
CA GLU A 211 0.56 -17.60 7.63
C GLU A 211 1.69 -17.34 6.63
N ALA A 212 2.87 -16.97 7.11
CA ALA A 212 4.08 -16.81 6.28
C ALA A 212 4.45 -18.11 5.56
N GLY A 213 4.16 -19.27 6.17
CA GLY A 213 4.30 -20.59 5.58
C GLY A 213 3.17 -21.03 4.64
N GLY A 214 2.22 -20.14 4.32
CA GLY A 214 1.11 -20.38 3.40
C GLY A 214 -0.07 -21.17 3.99
N LEU A 215 -0.19 -21.23 5.32
CA LEU A 215 -1.31 -21.85 6.02
C LEU A 215 -2.21 -20.79 6.65
N VAL A 216 -3.52 -20.90 6.42
CA VAL A 216 -4.50 -20.01 7.06
C VAL A 216 -5.59 -20.78 7.77
N ALA A 217 -6.10 -20.21 8.87
CA ALA A 217 -7.23 -20.76 9.60
C ALA A 217 -8.47 -20.80 8.69
N VAL A 218 -9.00 -22.01 8.47
CA VAL A 218 -10.25 -22.24 7.74
C VAL A 218 -11.41 -22.57 8.68
N GLN A 219 -11.11 -22.98 9.91
CA GLN A 219 -12.04 -23.12 11.03
C GLN A 219 -11.33 -22.75 12.33
N GLU A 220 -12.09 -22.20 13.27
CA GLU A 220 -11.63 -21.85 14.61
C GLU A 220 -12.73 -22.12 15.63
N GLY A 221 -12.34 -22.27 16.89
CA GLY A 221 -13.29 -22.44 17.98
C GLY A 221 -12.66 -22.28 19.35
N ARG A 222 -13.54 -22.24 20.35
CA ARG A 222 -13.19 -22.08 21.75
C ARG A 222 -13.81 -23.19 22.58
N ALA A 223 -13.09 -23.63 23.60
CA ALA A 223 -13.57 -24.60 24.57
C ALA A 223 -13.11 -24.19 25.98
N GLU A 224 -13.89 -24.58 26.99
CA GLU A 224 -13.58 -24.30 28.39
C GLU A 224 -13.55 -25.60 29.21
N ILE A 225 -12.63 -25.68 30.17
CA ILE A 225 -12.61 -26.73 31.20
C ILE A 225 -13.28 -26.25 32.50
N ASP A 226 -13.72 -27.19 33.34
CA ASP A 226 -14.09 -26.90 34.73
C ASP A 226 -12.83 -26.91 35.60
N LEU A 227 -12.51 -25.76 36.20
CA LEU A 227 -11.35 -25.57 37.08
C LEU A 227 -11.44 -26.39 38.39
N LYS A 228 -12.57 -27.04 38.66
CA LYS A 228 -12.68 -28.00 39.78
C LYS A 228 -12.02 -29.34 39.47
N ASP A 229 -11.99 -29.72 38.19
CA ASP A 229 -11.50 -31.01 37.72
C ASP A 229 -10.09 -30.89 37.11
N TRP A 230 -9.67 -29.67 36.75
CA TRP A 230 -8.41 -29.38 36.07
C TRP A 230 -7.69 -28.19 36.70
N ASP A 231 -6.39 -28.36 36.95
CA ASP A 231 -5.48 -27.30 37.41
C ASP A 231 -4.74 -26.71 36.20
N ASP A 232 -5.46 -25.96 35.35
CA ASP A 232 -4.94 -25.32 34.13
C ASP A 232 -5.76 -24.06 33.78
N GLU A 233 -5.46 -23.40 32.66
CA GLU A 233 -6.21 -22.23 32.19
C GLU A 233 -7.64 -22.60 31.76
N LYS A 234 -8.61 -21.74 32.08
CA LYS A 234 -10.02 -22.05 31.79
C LYS A 234 -10.29 -22.12 30.29
N LEU A 235 -9.80 -21.13 29.55
CA LEU A 235 -10.10 -20.93 28.14
C LEU A 235 -9.05 -21.58 27.24
N HIS A 236 -9.53 -22.31 26.25
CA HIS A 236 -8.74 -22.90 25.18
C HIS A 236 -9.26 -22.43 23.83
N GLU A 237 -8.35 -22.24 22.89
CA GLU A 237 -8.69 -21.98 21.50
C GLU A 237 -8.13 -23.09 20.63
N TRP A 238 -8.84 -23.40 19.56
CA TRP A 238 -8.37 -24.31 18.53
C TRP A 238 -8.57 -23.71 17.16
N MET A 239 -7.69 -24.08 16.24
CA MET A 239 -7.81 -23.75 14.82
C MET A 239 -7.57 -25.00 13.97
N ALA A 240 -8.20 -25.05 12.81
CA ALA A 240 -7.81 -25.92 11.71
C ALA A 240 -7.35 -25.04 10.56
N ALA A 241 -6.05 -25.10 10.25
CA ALA A 241 -5.42 -24.38 9.17
C ALA A 241 -5.28 -25.26 7.92
N ALA A 242 -5.35 -24.65 6.74
CA ALA A 242 -5.17 -25.32 5.46
C ALA A 242 -4.17 -24.56 4.59
N SER A 243 -3.54 -25.26 3.64
CA SER A 243 -2.74 -24.60 2.60
C SER A 243 -3.64 -23.70 1.76
N GLN A 244 -3.22 -22.45 1.57
CA GLN A 244 -3.87 -21.59 0.60
C GLN A 244 -3.64 -22.16 -0.81
N PRO A 245 -4.63 -22.08 -1.72
CA PRO A 245 -4.41 -22.36 -3.13
C PRO A 245 -3.28 -21.46 -3.66
N THR A 246 -2.38 -22.05 -4.44
CA THR A 246 -1.39 -21.26 -5.19
C THR A 246 -2.11 -20.44 -6.25
N ILE A 247 -1.62 -19.22 -6.48
CA ILE A 247 -2.11 -18.37 -7.55
C ILE A 247 -1.57 -18.90 -8.88
N ARG A 248 -2.45 -19.24 -9.82
CA ARG A 248 -2.08 -19.77 -11.14
C ARG A 248 -1.81 -18.61 -12.09
N ILE A 249 -0.56 -18.48 -12.52
CA ILE A 249 -0.08 -17.34 -13.31
C ILE A 249 0.27 -17.80 -14.73
N ALA A 250 -0.33 -17.17 -15.72
CA ALA A 250 0.05 -17.33 -17.13
C ALA A 250 1.13 -16.33 -17.55
N ILE A 251 2.03 -16.73 -18.44
CA ILE A 251 3.00 -15.82 -19.07
C ILE A 251 2.56 -15.54 -20.50
N ILE A 252 2.33 -14.27 -20.82
CA ILE A 252 1.94 -13.82 -22.16
C ILE A 252 3.18 -13.25 -22.84
N GLY A 253 3.75 -13.99 -23.79
CA GLY A 253 5.00 -13.68 -24.47
C GLY A 253 6.20 -14.42 -23.87
N SER A 254 6.82 -15.28 -24.67
CA SER A 254 8.00 -16.09 -24.33
C SER A 254 9.31 -15.51 -24.86
N GLY A 255 9.35 -14.20 -25.14
CA GLY A 255 10.56 -13.47 -25.53
C GLY A 255 11.60 -13.39 -24.41
N LEU A 256 12.60 -12.52 -24.53
CA LEU A 256 13.76 -12.49 -23.60
C LEU A 256 13.41 -12.45 -22.10
N ILE A 257 12.33 -11.76 -21.72
CA ILE A 257 11.94 -11.58 -20.31
C ILE A 257 10.92 -12.61 -19.82
N GLY A 258 10.14 -13.22 -20.73
CA GLY A 258 9.08 -14.19 -20.37
C GLY A 258 9.60 -15.39 -19.56
N PRO A 259 10.65 -16.10 -20.00
CA PRO A 259 11.24 -17.21 -19.25
C PRO A 259 11.83 -16.80 -17.89
N ARG A 260 12.25 -15.54 -17.71
CA ARG A 260 12.73 -15.05 -16.42
C ARG A 260 11.57 -14.90 -15.43
N HIS A 261 10.45 -14.33 -15.88
CA HIS A 261 9.22 -14.28 -15.09
C HIS A 261 8.66 -15.68 -14.79
N ALA A 262 8.65 -16.57 -15.78
CA ALA A 262 8.20 -17.94 -15.58
C ALA A 262 9.00 -18.68 -14.49
N LYS A 263 10.33 -18.51 -14.47
CA LYS A 263 11.19 -19.05 -13.40
C LYS A 263 10.89 -18.43 -12.05
N ALA A 264 10.72 -17.10 -11.98
CA ALA A 264 10.36 -16.42 -10.74
C ALA A 264 9.00 -16.88 -10.18
N VAL A 265 8.02 -17.15 -11.05
CA VAL A 265 6.73 -17.76 -10.66
C VAL A 265 6.95 -19.15 -10.07
N ILE A 266 7.73 -20.02 -10.72
CA ILE A 266 8.02 -21.37 -10.23
C ILE A 266 8.73 -21.35 -8.86
N GLN A 267 9.58 -20.35 -8.62
CA GLN A 267 10.32 -20.19 -7.36
C GLN A 267 9.50 -19.55 -6.24
N THR A 268 8.29 -19.04 -6.53
CA THR A 268 7.44 -18.38 -5.54
C THR A 268 6.49 -19.41 -4.90
N PRO A 269 6.58 -19.69 -3.59
CA PRO A 269 5.83 -20.78 -2.94
C PRO A 269 4.30 -20.70 -3.09
N ASP A 270 3.77 -19.48 -3.13
CA ASP A 270 2.33 -19.21 -3.24
C ASP A 270 1.83 -19.01 -4.69
N ALA A 271 2.67 -19.30 -5.68
CA ALA A 271 2.33 -19.19 -7.10
C ALA A 271 2.61 -20.50 -7.85
N SER A 272 1.98 -20.66 -9.00
CA SER A 272 2.26 -21.75 -9.92
C SER A 272 2.21 -21.28 -11.37
N LEU A 273 3.13 -21.78 -12.20
CA LEU A 273 3.14 -21.47 -13.63
C LEU A 273 2.04 -22.26 -14.33
N HIS A 274 1.01 -21.54 -14.76
CA HIS A 274 -0.18 -22.13 -15.35
C HIS A 274 0.02 -22.52 -16.81
N CYS A 275 0.52 -21.57 -17.62
CA CYS A 275 0.77 -21.79 -19.05
C CYS A 275 1.69 -20.70 -19.63
N ILE A 276 2.21 -20.97 -20.82
CA ILE A 276 2.82 -19.99 -21.72
C ILE A 276 1.86 -19.70 -22.87
N VAL A 277 1.64 -18.42 -23.15
CA VAL A 277 0.87 -17.94 -24.30
C VAL A 277 1.79 -17.19 -25.24
N ASP A 278 2.00 -17.70 -26.45
CA ASP A 278 2.83 -17.03 -27.45
C ASP A 278 2.41 -17.44 -28.88
N PRO A 279 2.24 -16.49 -29.82
CA PRO A 279 1.87 -16.81 -31.20
C PRO A 279 3.03 -17.38 -32.02
N SER A 280 4.27 -17.26 -31.55
CA SER A 280 5.45 -17.81 -32.21
C SER A 280 5.67 -19.28 -31.87
N SER A 281 6.32 -20.00 -32.78
CA SER A 281 6.72 -21.39 -32.57
C SER A 281 7.74 -21.58 -31.43
N GLY A 282 8.37 -20.50 -30.96
CA GLY A 282 9.28 -20.55 -29.82
C GLY A 282 8.58 -20.80 -28.49
N GLY A 283 7.31 -20.39 -28.35
CA GLY A 283 6.53 -20.55 -27.12
C GLY A 283 6.30 -22.00 -26.73
N GLU A 284 6.08 -22.88 -27.71
CA GLU A 284 5.89 -24.32 -27.48
C GLU A 284 7.15 -24.95 -26.87
N SER A 285 8.34 -24.59 -27.37
CA SER A 285 9.61 -25.05 -26.80
C SER A 285 9.78 -24.59 -25.36
N VAL A 286 9.52 -23.31 -25.08
CA VAL A 286 9.64 -22.75 -23.72
C VAL A 286 8.66 -23.42 -22.76
N ALA A 287 7.41 -23.65 -23.18
CA ALA A 287 6.43 -24.35 -22.37
C ALA A 287 6.85 -25.80 -22.07
N SER A 288 7.37 -26.50 -23.07
CA SER A 288 7.91 -27.86 -22.93
C SER A 288 9.10 -27.89 -21.96
N ASP A 289 10.05 -26.97 -22.09
CA ASP A 289 11.24 -26.88 -21.23
C ASP A 289 10.87 -26.61 -19.77
N LEU A 290 9.76 -25.89 -19.54
CA LEU A 290 9.24 -25.57 -18.20
C LEU A 290 8.16 -26.56 -17.72
N GLY A 291 7.79 -27.56 -18.52
CA GLY A 291 6.78 -28.56 -18.17
C GLY A 291 5.37 -27.99 -17.95
N THR A 292 4.97 -26.95 -18.69
CA THR A 292 3.68 -26.26 -18.54
C THR A 292 2.86 -26.28 -19.84
N ALA A 293 1.58 -25.90 -19.75
CA ALA A 293 0.69 -25.85 -20.91
C ALA A 293 1.10 -24.73 -21.90
N TYR A 294 0.85 -24.95 -23.19
CA TYR A 294 1.09 -23.97 -24.24
C TYR A 294 -0.23 -23.57 -24.91
N TYR A 295 -0.39 -22.26 -25.17
CA TYR A 295 -1.48 -21.73 -25.98
C TYR A 295 -0.96 -20.75 -27.04
N PRO A 296 -1.49 -20.77 -28.27
CA PRO A 296 -1.04 -19.87 -29.34
C PRO A 296 -1.59 -18.44 -29.21
N SER A 297 -2.58 -18.20 -28.34
CA SER A 297 -3.17 -16.87 -28.10
C SER A 297 -4.00 -16.85 -26.81
N ILE A 298 -4.28 -15.64 -26.30
CA ILE A 298 -5.14 -15.42 -25.13
C ILE A 298 -6.53 -16.02 -25.37
N THR A 299 -7.11 -15.81 -26.55
CA THR A 299 -8.42 -16.39 -26.90
C THR A 299 -8.45 -17.91 -26.78
N HIS A 300 -7.38 -18.61 -27.20
CA HIS A 300 -7.31 -20.06 -27.08
C HIS A 300 -7.17 -20.51 -25.63
N MET A 301 -6.39 -19.78 -24.82
CA MET A 301 -6.29 -20.01 -23.38
C MET A 301 -7.65 -19.82 -22.68
N LEU A 302 -8.40 -18.78 -23.05
CA LEU A 302 -9.70 -18.46 -22.43
C LEU A 302 -10.87 -19.34 -22.87
N ALA A 303 -10.71 -20.14 -23.93
CA ALA A 303 -11.79 -20.98 -24.46
C ALA A 303 -12.27 -22.06 -23.47
N SER A 304 -11.45 -22.40 -22.46
CA SER A 304 -11.80 -23.33 -21.37
C SER A 304 -12.14 -22.54 -20.10
N GLN A 305 -13.43 -22.39 -19.78
CA GLN A 305 -13.85 -21.70 -18.54
C GLN A 305 -13.32 -22.36 -17.26
N SER A 306 -13.09 -23.68 -17.28
CA SER A 306 -12.57 -24.44 -16.13
C SER A 306 -11.05 -24.37 -15.96
N ASP A 307 -10.31 -23.87 -16.97
CA ASP A 307 -8.83 -23.84 -16.99
C ASP A 307 -8.29 -22.41 -17.10
N LYS A 308 -9.06 -21.42 -16.67
CA LYS A 308 -8.63 -20.01 -16.71
C LYS A 308 -7.62 -19.72 -15.59
N PRO A 309 -6.50 -19.02 -15.85
CA PRO A 309 -5.56 -18.59 -14.81
C PRO A 309 -6.18 -17.53 -13.90
N ASP A 310 -5.61 -17.38 -12.71
CA ASP A 310 -5.99 -16.34 -11.75
C ASP A 310 -5.33 -15.01 -12.13
N ALA A 311 -4.10 -15.06 -12.65
CA ALA A 311 -3.31 -13.90 -13.05
C ALA A 311 -2.50 -14.13 -14.33
N ALA A 312 -2.03 -13.04 -14.94
CA ALA A 312 -1.18 -13.08 -16.12
C ALA A 312 -0.07 -12.02 -16.06
N ILE A 313 1.11 -12.39 -16.57
CA ILE A 313 2.25 -11.49 -16.75
C ILE A 313 2.42 -11.20 -18.24
N VAL A 314 2.30 -9.93 -18.63
CA VAL A 314 2.42 -9.51 -20.03
C VAL A 314 3.87 -9.12 -20.33
N CYS A 315 4.55 -9.93 -21.15
CA CYS A 315 5.97 -9.87 -21.53
C CYS A 315 6.14 -9.73 -23.06
N THR A 316 5.18 -9.11 -23.74
CA THR A 316 5.11 -9.00 -25.21
C THR A 316 5.87 -7.76 -25.72
N PRO A 317 5.91 -7.47 -27.04
CA PRO A 317 6.40 -6.17 -27.51
C PRO A 317 5.59 -4.99 -26.96
N ASN A 318 6.24 -3.87 -26.62
CA ASN A 318 5.63 -2.72 -25.93
C ASN A 318 4.27 -2.26 -26.51
N LYS A 319 4.13 -2.28 -27.84
CA LYS A 319 2.91 -1.82 -28.54
C LYS A 319 1.66 -2.67 -28.22
N THR A 320 1.82 -3.90 -27.75
CA THR A 320 0.70 -4.81 -27.46
C THR A 320 0.33 -4.84 -25.98
N HIS A 321 1.09 -4.18 -25.10
CA HIS A 321 0.89 -4.21 -23.65
C HIS A 321 -0.52 -3.80 -23.25
N ALA A 322 -0.91 -2.56 -23.60
CA ALA A 322 -2.19 -2.01 -23.17
C ALA A 322 -3.39 -2.84 -23.63
N ASP A 323 -3.43 -3.27 -24.89
CA ASP A 323 -4.57 -4.00 -25.44
C ASP A 323 -4.68 -5.42 -24.86
N LEU A 324 -3.56 -6.14 -24.73
CA LEU A 324 -3.56 -7.48 -24.13
C LEU A 324 -3.91 -7.42 -22.64
N SER A 325 -3.42 -6.40 -21.91
CA SER A 325 -3.80 -6.18 -20.51
C SER A 325 -5.30 -5.90 -20.36
N LYS A 326 -5.91 -5.10 -21.25
CA LYS A 326 -7.38 -4.88 -21.26
C LYS A 326 -8.16 -6.17 -21.52
N GLU A 327 -7.70 -6.99 -22.47
CA GLU A 327 -8.32 -8.29 -22.77
C GLU A 327 -8.32 -9.21 -21.54
N LEU A 328 -7.19 -9.31 -20.84
CA LEU A 328 -7.03 -10.14 -19.64
C LEU A 328 -7.88 -9.63 -18.46
N LEU A 329 -7.85 -8.33 -18.19
CA LEU A 329 -8.68 -7.72 -17.14
C LEU A 329 -10.18 -7.95 -17.42
N SER A 330 -10.62 -7.76 -18.67
CA SER A 330 -12.01 -8.00 -19.08
C SER A 330 -12.40 -9.48 -18.98
N ALA A 331 -11.43 -10.39 -19.11
CA ALA A 331 -11.66 -11.80 -18.85
C ALA A 331 -11.75 -12.12 -17.35
N GLY A 332 -11.41 -11.21 -16.44
CA GLY A 332 -11.40 -11.41 -14.99
C GLY A 332 -10.07 -11.95 -14.46
N ILE A 333 -8.93 -11.53 -15.03
CA ILE A 333 -7.58 -12.00 -14.69
C ILE A 333 -6.78 -10.82 -14.16
N HIS A 334 -6.07 -10.98 -13.03
CA HIS A 334 -5.14 -9.95 -12.53
C HIS A 334 -3.94 -9.81 -13.49
N VAL A 335 -3.42 -8.59 -13.67
CA VAL A 335 -2.37 -8.33 -14.67
C VAL A 335 -1.15 -7.69 -14.03
N LEU A 336 0.02 -8.26 -14.31
CA LEU A 336 1.32 -7.60 -14.16
C LEU A 336 1.89 -7.35 -15.56
N CYS A 337 1.94 -6.09 -15.98
CA CYS A 337 2.40 -5.71 -17.31
C CYS A 337 3.86 -5.24 -17.28
N GLU A 338 4.73 -5.79 -18.12
CA GLU A 338 6.09 -5.27 -18.25
C GLU A 338 6.11 -3.80 -18.68
N LYS A 339 7.20 -3.11 -18.33
CA LYS A 339 7.39 -1.70 -18.68
C LYS A 339 7.93 -1.56 -20.11
N PRO A 340 7.60 -0.48 -20.84
CA PRO A 340 6.62 0.55 -20.50
C PRO A 340 5.20 -0.02 -20.49
N LEU A 341 4.32 0.52 -19.63
CA LEU A 341 2.91 0.09 -19.55
C LEU A 341 2.18 0.27 -20.89
N SER A 342 2.57 1.28 -21.66
CA SER A 342 2.01 1.66 -22.96
C SER A 342 3.06 2.43 -23.77
N VAL A 343 2.84 2.55 -25.08
CA VAL A 343 3.74 3.31 -25.98
C VAL A 343 3.40 4.80 -26.05
N ASP A 344 2.24 5.19 -25.53
CA ASP A 344 1.74 6.55 -25.49
C ASP A 344 0.79 6.73 -24.30
N THR A 345 0.56 7.98 -23.92
CA THR A 345 -0.28 8.31 -22.77
C THR A 345 -1.74 7.89 -22.95
N SER A 346 -2.30 8.01 -24.15
CA SER A 346 -3.73 7.75 -24.39
C SER A 346 -4.06 6.25 -24.27
N SER A 347 -3.22 5.38 -24.83
CA SER A 347 -3.43 3.93 -24.71
C SER A 347 -3.29 3.45 -23.27
N GLY A 348 -2.39 4.07 -22.48
CA GLY A 348 -2.24 3.83 -21.05
C GLY A 348 -3.39 4.36 -20.20
N GLU A 349 -3.90 5.56 -20.46
CA GLU A 349 -5.11 6.10 -19.80
C GLU A 349 -6.31 5.19 -20.02
N SER A 350 -6.53 4.77 -21.27
CA SER A 350 -7.59 3.83 -21.60
C SER A 350 -7.42 2.46 -20.90
N LEU A 351 -6.19 2.04 -20.59
CA LEU A 351 -5.96 0.80 -19.81
C LEU A 351 -6.36 1.00 -18.34
N LEU A 352 -6.03 2.14 -17.74
CA LEU A 352 -6.44 2.44 -16.36
C LEU A 352 -7.95 2.55 -16.23
N GLU A 353 -8.62 3.22 -17.17
CA GLU A 353 -10.09 3.29 -17.21
C GLU A 353 -10.72 1.89 -17.23
N VAL A 354 -10.17 0.95 -18.01
CA VAL A 354 -10.63 -0.44 -18.01
C VAL A 354 -10.35 -1.11 -16.66
N ALA A 355 -9.18 -0.92 -16.07
CA ALA A 355 -8.87 -1.49 -14.76
C ALA A 355 -9.83 -0.99 -13.66
N GLU A 356 -10.21 0.29 -13.69
CA GLU A 356 -11.18 0.90 -12.76
C GLU A 356 -12.57 0.28 -12.84
N THR A 357 -12.97 -0.27 -14.01
CA THR A 357 -14.25 -0.99 -14.13
C THR A 357 -14.27 -2.33 -13.39
N TYR A 358 -13.10 -2.84 -12.97
CA TYR A 358 -12.94 -4.11 -12.25
C TYR A 358 -12.20 -3.92 -10.91
N PRO A 359 -12.84 -3.32 -9.89
CA PRO A 359 -12.17 -2.96 -8.62
C PRO A 359 -11.63 -4.15 -7.82
N SER A 360 -12.10 -5.38 -8.10
CA SER A 360 -11.59 -6.62 -7.51
C SER A 360 -10.36 -7.19 -8.24
N LEU A 361 -9.94 -6.58 -9.36
CA LEU A 361 -8.75 -6.98 -10.11
C LEU A 361 -7.64 -5.96 -9.90
N HIS A 362 -6.41 -6.40 -10.13
CA HIS A 362 -5.23 -5.57 -9.92
C HIS A 362 -4.42 -5.48 -11.22
N LEU A 363 -4.00 -4.25 -11.54
CA LEU A 363 -3.07 -3.94 -12.61
C LEU A 363 -1.77 -3.40 -11.99
N LEU A 364 -0.68 -4.15 -12.15
CA LEU A 364 0.66 -3.77 -11.74
C LEU A 364 1.55 -3.55 -12.96
N THR A 365 2.62 -2.77 -12.78
CA THR A 365 3.65 -2.53 -13.79
C THR A 365 4.99 -3.16 -13.40
N GLY A 366 5.73 -3.70 -14.36
CA GLY A 366 7.04 -4.38 -14.27
C GLY A 366 8.23 -3.58 -13.74
N HIS A 367 8.02 -2.59 -12.86
CA HIS A 367 9.06 -1.77 -12.24
C HIS A 367 9.82 -2.50 -11.12
N HIS A 368 10.45 -3.63 -11.46
CA HIS A 368 11.14 -4.50 -10.51
C HIS A 368 12.25 -3.80 -9.70
N ARG A 369 12.81 -2.68 -10.19
CA ARG A 369 13.84 -1.92 -9.47
C ARG A 369 13.39 -1.34 -8.14
N ARG A 370 12.08 -1.15 -7.91
CA ARG A 370 11.56 -0.75 -6.59
C ARG A 370 11.82 -1.81 -5.51
N PHE A 371 12.06 -3.07 -5.93
CA PHE A 371 12.43 -4.20 -5.06
C PHE A 371 13.95 -4.44 -5.00
N ASN A 372 14.77 -3.63 -5.68
CA ASN A 372 16.23 -3.74 -5.54
C ASN A 372 16.66 -3.33 -4.13
N ALA A 373 17.53 -4.12 -3.50
CA ALA A 373 18.00 -3.89 -2.14
C ALA A 373 18.48 -2.44 -1.91
N TYR A 374 19.25 -1.87 -2.84
CA TYR A 374 19.72 -0.49 -2.72
C TYR A 374 18.59 0.54 -2.82
N ALA A 375 17.59 0.31 -3.67
CA ALA A 375 16.42 1.20 -3.77
C ALA A 375 15.56 1.13 -2.49
N VAL A 376 15.31 -0.06 -1.95
CA VAL A 376 14.55 -0.26 -0.70
C VAL A 376 15.29 0.36 0.49
N ALA A 377 16.60 0.10 0.62
CA ALA A 377 17.42 0.69 1.68
C ALA A 377 17.45 2.21 1.58
N THR A 378 17.68 2.77 0.38
CA THR A 378 17.62 4.23 0.15
C THR A 378 16.28 4.79 0.59
N LYS A 379 15.16 4.17 0.20
CA LYS A 379 13.82 4.61 0.60
C LYS A 379 13.64 4.62 2.12
N ARG A 380 14.13 3.59 2.82
CA ARG A 380 14.08 3.49 4.29
C ARG A 380 14.96 4.55 4.96
N ILE A 381 16.16 4.79 4.44
CA ILE A 381 17.09 5.83 4.93
C ILE A 381 16.44 7.22 4.81
N LEU A 382 15.88 7.56 3.64
CA LEU A 382 15.24 8.86 3.41
C LEU A 382 14.02 9.10 4.31
N LYS A 383 13.33 8.03 4.73
CA LYS A 383 12.20 8.09 5.67
C LYS A 383 12.64 8.07 7.15
N SER A 384 13.90 7.77 7.44
CA SER A 384 14.40 7.68 8.80
C SER A 384 14.50 9.05 9.47
N LYS A 385 13.98 9.15 10.70
CA LYS A 385 14.14 10.35 11.53
C LYS A 385 15.55 10.46 12.13
N THR A 386 16.22 9.34 12.35
CA THR A 386 17.55 9.28 12.98
C THR A 386 18.70 9.35 11.98
N HIS A 387 18.46 9.00 10.72
CA HIS A 387 19.43 9.08 9.61
C HIS A 387 19.02 10.15 8.57
N SER A 388 18.22 11.13 8.99
CA SER A 388 17.63 12.14 8.12
C SER A 388 18.70 13.00 7.43
N ILE A 389 18.46 13.30 6.16
CA ILE A 389 19.18 14.33 5.40
C ILE A 389 18.42 15.66 5.37
N GLY A 390 17.37 15.80 6.18
CA GLY A 390 16.51 16.99 6.24
C GLY A 390 15.47 17.00 5.13
N GLN A 391 14.98 18.19 4.77
CA GLN A 391 14.07 18.34 3.63
C GLN A 391 14.85 18.16 2.34
N ILE A 392 14.39 17.26 1.46
CA ILE A 392 14.99 17.08 0.14
C ILE A 392 14.75 18.34 -0.70
N THR A 393 15.79 18.87 -1.31
CA THR A 393 15.74 20.09 -2.13
C THR A 393 16.08 19.81 -3.59
N ALA A 394 16.98 18.85 -3.84
CA ALA A 394 17.41 18.53 -5.20
C ALA A 394 17.89 17.08 -5.35
N ILE A 395 17.98 16.63 -6.61
CA ILE A 395 18.65 15.38 -6.98
C ILE A 395 19.56 15.59 -8.21
N SER A 396 20.69 14.90 -8.24
CA SER A 396 21.49 14.71 -9.45
C SER A 396 21.56 13.22 -9.78
N GLY A 397 21.19 12.84 -11.00
CA GLY A 397 21.26 11.48 -11.49
C GLY A 397 22.11 11.31 -12.74
N LEU A 398 22.67 10.12 -12.92
CA LEU A 398 23.48 9.75 -14.07
C LEU A 398 23.21 8.28 -14.44
N TRP A 399 22.85 8.06 -15.70
CA TRP A 399 22.86 6.74 -16.32
C TRP A 399 23.65 6.82 -17.62
N ALA A 400 24.84 6.25 -17.63
CA ALA A 400 25.76 6.28 -18.76
C ALA A 400 26.45 4.93 -18.91
N LEU A 401 26.27 4.29 -20.07
CA LEU A 401 26.87 2.99 -20.39
C LEU A 401 27.12 2.89 -21.90
N TYR A 402 28.13 2.14 -22.32
CA TYR A 402 28.41 1.93 -23.74
C TYR A 402 27.73 0.66 -24.25
N LYS A 403 26.76 0.80 -25.17
CA LYS A 403 26.16 -0.35 -25.85
C LYS A 403 26.92 -0.68 -27.14
N PRO A 404 27.43 -1.90 -27.32
CA PRO A 404 28.18 -2.29 -28.52
C PRO A 404 27.26 -2.45 -29.74
N GLN A 405 27.84 -2.48 -30.94
CA GLN A 405 27.11 -2.65 -32.20
C GLN A 405 26.17 -3.88 -32.20
N SER A 406 26.60 -4.99 -31.58
CA SER A 406 25.82 -6.23 -31.48
C SER A 406 24.47 -6.06 -30.78
N TYR A 407 24.32 -5.06 -29.89
CA TYR A 407 23.03 -4.75 -29.26
C TYR A 407 21.99 -4.21 -30.24
N PHE A 408 22.45 -3.64 -31.36
CA PHE A 408 21.61 -3.09 -32.41
C PHE A 408 21.46 -4.04 -33.58
N ASP A 409 22.13 -5.18 -33.61
CA ASP A 409 22.06 -6.14 -34.70
C ASP A 409 20.86 -7.10 -34.51
N PRO A 410 20.41 -7.83 -35.56
CA PRO A 410 19.27 -8.72 -35.43
C PRO A 410 19.44 -9.78 -34.33
N PRO A 411 18.38 -10.08 -33.54
CA PRO A 411 16.97 -9.69 -33.73
C PRO A 411 16.55 -8.40 -32.97
N THR A 412 17.49 -7.58 -32.51
CA THR A 412 17.22 -6.39 -31.68
C THR A 412 17.42 -5.07 -32.44
N GLU A 413 17.30 -5.08 -33.76
CA GLU A 413 17.48 -3.91 -34.64
C GLU A 413 16.45 -2.80 -34.38
N TRP A 414 15.30 -3.14 -33.78
CA TRP A 414 14.27 -2.16 -33.40
C TRP A 414 14.78 -1.12 -32.39
N HIS A 415 15.86 -1.41 -31.64
CA HIS A 415 16.52 -0.44 -30.76
C HIS A 415 17.02 0.81 -31.50
N ARG A 416 17.21 0.74 -32.82
CA ARG A 416 17.65 1.87 -33.67
C ARG A 416 16.52 2.85 -34.03
N SER A 417 15.27 2.44 -33.84
CA SER A 417 14.08 3.22 -34.23
C SER A 417 13.88 4.42 -33.33
N GLY A 418 13.68 5.61 -33.90
CA GLY A 418 13.30 6.79 -33.14
C GLY A 418 11.92 6.67 -32.52
N GLU A 419 11.02 5.81 -33.00
CA GLU A 419 9.66 5.74 -32.45
C GLU A 419 9.61 5.05 -31.07
N SER A 420 10.25 3.88 -30.96
CA SER A 420 10.15 2.99 -29.80
C SER A 420 11.49 2.58 -29.20
N GLY A 421 12.60 2.85 -29.90
CA GLY A 421 13.96 2.55 -29.44
C GLY A 421 14.53 3.66 -28.55
N GLY A 422 15.85 3.73 -28.50
CA GLY A 422 16.57 4.76 -27.75
C GLY A 422 16.58 4.57 -26.23
N PRO A 423 17.55 5.19 -25.53
CA PRO A 423 17.69 5.05 -24.10
C PRO A 423 16.56 5.72 -23.32
N VAL A 424 15.77 6.65 -23.88
CA VAL A 424 14.64 7.25 -23.14
C VAL A 424 13.57 6.21 -22.84
N TRP A 425 13.12 5.46 -23.85
CA TRP A 425 12.11 4.42 -23.65
C TRP A 425 12.64 3.16 -22.97
N ILE A 426 13.89 2.81 -23.24
CA ILE A 426 14.45 1.53 -22.79
C ILE A 426 15.02 1.64 -21.37
N ASN A 427 15.73 2.73 -21.08
CA ASN A 427 16.54 2.90 -19.87
C ASN A 427 15.98 4.01 -18.94
N LEU A 428 15.73 5.22 -19.44
CA LEU A 428 15.28 6.35 -18.62
C LEU A 428 13.94 6.09 -17.94
N ILE A 429 13.05 5.30 -18.54
CA ILE A 429 11.77 4.95 -17.92
C ILE A 429 11.94 4.28 -16.54
N HIS A 430 13.01 3.51 -16.35
CA HIS A 430 13.35 2.94 -15.05
C HIS A 430 13.80 4.01 -14.06
N GLU A 431 14.60 4.96 -14.53
CA GLU A 431 15.12 6.06 -13.73
C GLU A 431 13.98 7.00 -13.28
N ILE A 432 13.07 7.35 -14.19
CA ILE A 432 11.86 8.13 -13.88
C ILE A 432 11.06 7.47 -12.75
N ASP A 433 10.82 6.16 -12.89
CA ASP A 433 10.05 5.40 -11.90
C ASP A 433 10.74 5.38 -10.53
N ILE A 434 12.04 5.08 -10.48
CA ILE A 434 12.80 5.08 -9.23
C ILE A 434 12.81 6.46 -8.59
N LEU A 435 12.97 7.53 -9.37
CA LEU A 435 12.95 8.88 -8.83
C LEU A 435 11.59 9.21 -8.21
N HIS A 436 10.49 8.85 -8.87
CA HIS A 436 9.16 8.98 -8.29
C HIS A 436 9.03 8.18 -6.98
N TYR A 437 9.49 6.93 -6.99
CA TYR A 437 9.45 6.04 -5.84
C TYR A 437 10.27 6.59 -4.67
N LEU A 438 11.53 6.97 -4.88
CA LEU A 438 12.42 7.43 -3.82
C LEU A 438 11.95 8.75 -3.20
N LEU A 439 11.47 9.68 -4.02
CA LEU A 439 11.09 11.03 -3.59
C LEU A 439 9.64 11.17 -3.13
N ASP A 440 8.80 10.14 -3.27
CA ASP A 440 7.35 10.20 -3.02
C ASP A 440 6.70 11.40 -3.74
N SER A 441 7.10 11.65 -4.99
CA SER A 441 6.74 12.86 -5.73
C SER A 441 6.80 12.66 -7.25
N ARG A 442 5.96 13.37 -8.01
CA ARG A 442 5.90 13.23 -9.48
C ARG A 442 6.68 14.32 -10.19
N ILE A 443 7.36 13.96 -11.28
CA ILE A 443 7.96 14.91 -12.22
C ILE A 443 6.82 15.53 -13.04
N VAL A 444 6.65 16.85 -12.90
CA VAL A 444 5.56 17.60 -13.54
C VAL A 444 6.04 18.52 -14.66
N ARG A 445 7.35 18.75 -14.78
CA ARG A 445 7.94 19.58 -15.83
C ARG A 445 9.35 19.16 -16.15
N VAL A 446 9.70 19.17 -17.43
CA VAL A 446 11.03 18.77 -17.93
C VAL A 446 11.57 19.75 -18.95
N ALA A 447 12.89 19.91 -18.97
CA ALA A 447 13.64 20.48 -20.09
C ALA A 447 14.74 19.50 -20.46
N ALA A 448 14.97 19.25 -21.75
CA ALA A 448 15.93 18.25 -22.20
C ALA A 448 16.68 18.71 -23.45
N PHE A 449 17.95 18.31 -23.54
CA PHE A 449 18.83 18.54 -24.68
C PHE A 449 19.51 17.24 -25.06
N GLU A 450 19.54 16.91 -26.35
CA GLU A 450 20.18 15.70 -26.83
C GLU A 450 21.70 15.80 -26.68
N THR A 451 22.36 14.67 -26.36
CA THR A 451 23.82 14.57 -26.41
C THR A 451 24.31 14.50 -27.86
N LEU A 452 25.61 14.66 -28.08
CA LEU A 452 26.20 14.47 -29.42
C LEU A 452 25.93 13.03 -29.92
N LYS A 453 25.27 12.89 -31.08
CA LYS A 453 25.13 11.60 -31.77
C LYS A 453 26.47 11.14 -32.34
N THR A 454 26.83 9.89 -32.06
CA THR A 454 28.06 9.24 -32.55
C THR A 454 27.78 8.08 -33.50
N ARG A 455 26.54 7.61 -33.54
CA ARG A 455 26.01 6.54 -34.38
C ARG A 455 24.99 7.12 -35.38
N SER A 456 24.76 6.40 -36.47
CA SER A 456 23.84 6.81 -37.54
C SER A 456 22.42 6.25 -37.35
N HIS A 457 21.93 6.23 -36.10
CA HIS A 457 20.59 5.72 -35.77
C HIS A 457 19.59 6.87 -35.64
N ASP A 458 18.32 6.55 -35.92
CA ASP A 458 17.21 7.50 -35.78
C ASP A 458 16.93 7.81 -34.31
N ALA A 459 16.97 6.79 -33.45
CA ALA A 459 16.91 6.90 -31.99
C ALA A 459 17.94 7.89 -31.42
N GLU A 460 17.56 8.54 -30.32
CA GLU A 460 18.49 9.33 -29.51
C GLU A 460 19.57 8.44 -28.87
N GLU A 461 20.76 9.01 -28.59
CA GLU A 461 21.86 8.30 -27.90
C GLU A 461 22.01 8.71 -26.44
N GLY A 462 21.38 9.82 -26.06
CA GLY A 462 21.49 10.39 -24.72
C GLY A 462 20.83 11.75 -24.61
N ALA A 463 20.62 12.19 -23.37
CA ALA A 463 19.99 13.47 -23.04
C ALA A 463 20.52 14.03 -21.73
N ALA A 464 20.73 15.35 -21.68
CA ALA A 464 20.87 16.11 -20.45
C ALA A 464 19.52 16.76 -20.11
N MET A 465 19.06 16.60 -18.86
CA MET A 465 17.71 16.96 -18.44
C MET A 465 17.70 17.79 -17.15
N ILE A 466 16.75 18.72 -17.07
CA ILE A 466 16.31 19.37 -15.84
C ILE A 466 14.89 18.88 -15.55
N LEU A 467 14.66 18.41 -14.34
CA LEU A 467 13.40 17.85 -13.86
C LEU A 467 12.84 18.76 -12.76
N HIS A 468 11.53 18.97 -12.74
CA HIS A 468 10.84 19.68 -11.68
C HIS A 468 9.69 18.83 -11.16
N PHE A 469 9.67 18.63 -9.85
CA PHE A 469 8.74 17.76 -9.15
C PHE A 469 7.55 18.57 -8.57
N ASP A 470 6.41 17.90 -8.32
CA ASP A 470 5.21 18.53 -7.76
C ASP A 470 5.43 19.14 -6.36
N ASN A 471 6.33 18.57 -5.58
CA ASN A 471 6.70 19.04 -4.24
C ASN A 471 7.76 20.16 -4.25
N GLY A 472 8.17 20.63 -5.43
CA GLY A 472 9.16 21.69 -5.62
C GLY A 472 10.62 21.23 -5.63
N VAL A 473 10.90 19.93 -5.47
CA VAL A 473 12.26 19.39 -5.70
C VAL A 473 12.66 19.60 -7.16
N VAL A 474 13.95 19.89 -7.38
CA VAL A 474 14.53 20.02 -8.72
C VAL A 474 15.57 18.92 -8.97
N GLY A 475 15.59 18.39 -10.19
CA GLY A 475 16.52 17.34 -10.58
C GLY A 475 17.38 17.75 -11.77
N THR A 476 18.62 17.28 -11.82
CA THR A 476 19.40 17.19 -13.06
C THR A 476 19.68 15.73 -13.38
N PHE A 477 19.55 15.33 -14.65
CA PHE A 477 19.82 13.96 -15.05
C PHE A 477 20.60 13.92 -16.35
N LEU A 478 21.65 13.10 -16.43
CA LEU A 478 22.37 12.81 -17.67
C LEU A 478 22.15 11.33 -18.05
N LEU A 479 21.66 11.12 -19.25
CA LEU A 479 21.41 9.81 -19.85
C LEU A 479 22.33 9.64 -21.06
N GLY A 480 22.96 8.48 -21.24
CA GLY A 480 23.70 8.17 -22.46
C GLY A 480 24.00 6.68 -22.64
N ASP A 481 23.68 6.13 -23.80
CA ASP A 481 24.00 4.73 -24.14
C ASP A 481 25.21 4.60 -25.11
N ALA A 482 25.87 5.72 -25.39
CA ALA A 482 27.08 5.84 -26.24
C ALA A 482 28.36 6.08 -25.43
N VAL A 483 28.28 6.00 -24.11
CA VAL A 483 29.26 6.61 -23.20
C VAL A 483 29.97 5.53 -22.40
N VAL A 484 31.30 5.48 -22.48
CA VAL A 484 32.10 4.62 -21.59
C VAL A 484 32.12 5.24 -20.20
N SER A 485 31.40 4.65 -19.25
CA SER A 485 31.22 5.17 -17.90
C SER A 485 30.95 4.02 -16.93
N PRO A 486 31.33 4.14 -15.65
CA PRO A 486 30.97 3.18 -14.60
C PRO A 486 29.60 3.48 -13.95
N HIS A 487 28.95 4.57 -14.33
CA HIS A 487 27.75 5.11 -13.69
C HIS A 487 26.47 4.70 -14.43
N ALA A 488 26.00 3.48 -14.18
CA ALA A 488 24.69 3.00 -14.60
C ALA A 488 24.09 2.17 -13.46
N PHE A 489 22.77 2.19 -13.29
CA PHE A 489 22.10 1.54 -12.15
C PHE A 489 22.51 0.07 -12.02
N GLU A 490 22.59 -0.63 -13.14
CA GLU A 490 23.01 -2.03 -13.23
C GLU A 490 24.45 -2.23 -12.75
N MET A 491 25.37 -1.35 -13.13
CA MET A 491 26.78 -1.40 -12.73
C MET A 491 26.95 -1.04 -11.25
N GLY A 492 26.27 -0.01 -10.77
CA GLY A 492 26.37 0.41 -9.37
C GLY A 492 25.83 -0.67 -8.43
N THR A 493 24.64 -1.19 -8.71
CA THR A 493 23.92 -2.12 -7.82
C THR A 493 24.34 -3.59 -8.02
N GLY A 494 24.80 -3.95 -9.22
CA GLY A 494 24.98 -5.35 -9.61
C GLY A 494 23.68 -6.06 -9.98
N GLU A 495 22.59 -5.32 -10.28
CA GLU A 495 21.28 -5.87 -10.66
C GLU A 495 21.37 -6.93 -11.76
N ASN A 496 22.14 -6.63 -12.82
CA ASN A 496 22.27 -7.52 -13.95
C ASN A 496 23.60 -8.28 -13.87
N PRO A 497 23.61 -9.60 -13.62
CA PRO A 497 24.83 -10.37 -13.39
C PRO A 497 25.74 -10.45 -14.62
N VAL A 498 25.26 -10.12 -15.82
CA VAL A 498 26.11 -10.05 -17.02
C VAL A 498 26.81 -8.69 -17.20
N ILE A 499 26.46 -7.68 -16.40
CA ILE A 499 27.08 -6.36 -16.39
C ILE A 499 28.02 -6.28 -15.18
N PRO A 500 29.32 -5.99 -15.35
CA PRO A 500 30.26 -5.91 -14.22
C PRO A 500 29.84 -4.85 -13.20
N ARG A 501 29.86 -5.24 -11.91
CA ARG A 501 29.56 -4.34 -10.81
C ARG A 501 30.72 -3.39 -10.52
N THR A 502 30.44 -2.10 -10.39
CA THR A 502 31.40 -1.04 -10.06
C THR A 502 31.20 -0.50 -8.65
N GLY A 503 29.95 -0.45 -8.16
CA GLY A 503 29.62 0.19 -6.88
C GLY A 503 29.60 1.72 -6.92
N GLU A 504 29.83 2.33 -8.09
CA GLU A 504 29.84 3.78 -8.26
C GLU A 504 28.43 4.37 -8.16
N ASP A 505 28.35 5.63 -7.69
CA ASP A 505 27.08 6.31 -7.50
C ASP A 505 26.38 6.63 -8.83
N VAL A 506 25.05 6.54 -8.81
CA VAL A 506 24.16 6.89 -9.93
C VAL A 506 23.18 7.98 -9.53
N TYR A 507 22.90 8.15 -8.22
CA TYR A 507 22.09 9.23 -7.68
C TYR A 507 22.81 9.92 -6.52
N ARG A 508 22.62 11.23 -6.44
CA ARG A 508 22.94 12.06 -5.27
C ARG A 508 21.70 12.85 -4.88
N ILE A 509 21.17 12.56 -3.70
CA ILE A 509 19.97 13.21 -3.14
C ILE A 509 20.42 14.26 -2.14
N PHE A 510 20.06 15.52 -2.39
CA PHE A 510 20.48 16.66 -1.60
C PHE A 510 19.35 17.10 -0.67
N GLY A 511 19.60 17.09 0.63
CA GLY A 511 18.69 17.61 1.64
C GLY A 511 19.29 18.77 2.44
N THR A 512 18.47 19.42 3.26
CA THR A 512 18.87 20.59 4.06
C THR A 512 19.89 20.28 5.17
N ASP A 513 20.08 19.01 5.50
CA ASP A 513 20.88 18.55 6.64
C ASP A 513 22.00 17.59 6.20
N GLY A 514 21.90 17.04 4.99
CA GLY A 514 22.92 16.17 4.42
C GLY A 514 22.65 15.78 2.97
N THR A 515 23.50 14.91 2.45
CA THR A 515 23.41 14.31 1.11
C THR A 515 23.51 12.79 1.25
N LEU A 516 22.75 12.06 0.44
CA LEU A 516 22.84 10.61 0.31
C LEU A 516 23.19 10.24 -1.13
N SER A 517 24.27 9.51 -1.34
CA SER A 517 24.58 8.89 -2.64
C SER A 517 24.14 7.44 -2.69
N VAL A 518 23.80 6.98 -3.89
CA VAL A 518 23.23 5.66 -4.16
C VAL A 518 23.95 5.08 -5.38
N PRO A 519 24.40 3.80 -5.36
CA PRO A 519 24.12 2.76 -4.38
C PRO A 519 25.22 2.55 -3.34
N ASP A 520 26.24 3.40 -3.28
CA ASP A 520 27.28 3.32 -2.24
C ASP A 520 26.74 3.63 -0.82
N LEU A 521 25.52 4.17 -0.73
CA LEU A 521 24.80 4.50 0.51
C LEU A 521 25.61 5.40 1.44
N ARG A 522 26.46 6.25 0.88
CA ARG A 522 27.23 7.22 1.63
C ARG A 522 26.35 8.43 1.97
N ARG A 523 26.23 8.69 3.26
CA ARG A 523 25.50 9.82 3.82
C ARG A 523 26.49 10.82 4.42
N SER A 524 26.52 12.03 3.86
CA SER A 524 27.37 13.13 4.34
C SER A 524 26.49 14.21 4.99
N PHE A 525 26.83 14.65 6.20
CA PHE A 525 26.00 15.56 7.00
C PHE A 525 26.83 16.42 7.97
N TYR A 526 26.27 17.54 8.42
CA TYR A 526 26.89 18.30 9.51
C TYR A 526 26.54 17.64 10.85
N GLY A 527 27.53 17.14 11.58
CA GLY A 527 27.34 16.51 12.88
C GLY A 527 26.80 17.49 13.94
N VAL A 528 25.97 16.99 14.87
CA VAL A 528 25.48 17.74 16.04
C VAL A 528 26.57 17.85 17.15
N ALA A 529 27.72 17.18 16.97
CA ALA A 529 28.78 17.11 17.96
C ALA A 529 29.39 18.49 18.24
N GLY A 530 29.05 19.05 19.41
CA GLY A 530 29.56 20.33 19.91
C GLY A 530 28.59 21.51 19.86
N GLY A 531 27.32 21.30 19.47
CA GLY A 531 26.29 22.36 19.52
C GLY A 531 26.52 23.55 18.59
N ARG A 532 27.43 23.43 17.62
CA ARG A 532 27.67 24.45 16.59
C ARG A 532 26.65 24.26 15.47
N GLY A 533 25.96 25.32 15.06
CA GLY A 533 25.00 25.28 13.95
C GLY A 533 25.65 24.93 12.60
N LYS A 534 24.82 24.64 11.58
CA LYS A 534 25.25 24.33 10.20
C LYS A 534 26.12 25.46 9.64
N SER A 535 27.30 25.13 9.14
CA SER A 535 28.23 26.10 8.55
C SER A 535 29.18 25.42 7.57
N TRP A 536 29.42 26.05 6.42
CA TRP A 536 30.43 25.66 5.42
C TRP A 536 31.87 25.58 5.96
N ASN A 537 32.14 26.18 7.12
CA ASN A 537 33.44 26.09 7.81
C ASN A 537 33.55 24.90 8.77
N ASN A 538 32.47 24.14 8.98
CA ASN A 538 32.51 22.92 9.80
C ASN A 538 32.87 21.72 8.93
N GLU A 539 33.53 20.73 9.53
CA GLU A 539 33.80 19.46 8.88
C GLU A 539 32.49 18.68 8.66
N LEU A 540 32.36 18.07 7.47
CA LEU A 540 31.26 17.16 7.17
C LEU A 540 31.58 15.78 7.73
N SER A 541 30.64 15.22 8.48
CA SER A 541 30.68 13.82 8.88
C SER A 541 30.17 12.95 7.73
N GLU A 542 30.79 11.79 7.52
CA GLU A 542 30.34 10.80 6.53
C GLU A 542 30.10 9.46 7.20
N VAL A 543 29.02 8.79 6.81
CA VAL A 543 28.69 7.42 7.22
C VAL A 543 28.29 6.65 5.97
N ILE A 544 28.86 5.46 5.79
CA ILE A 544 28.40 4.50 4.78
C ILE A 544 27.38 3.60 5.45
N GLU A 545 26.12 3.71 5.05
CA GLU A 545 25.07 2.84 5.55
C GLU A 545 25.22 1.44 4.93
N THR A 546 24.96 0.39 5.70
CA THR A 546 25.08 -0.99 5.21
C THR A 546 23.70 -1.58 4.92
N LEU A 547 23.58 -2.45 3.92
CA LEU A 547 22.29 -3.08 3.62
C LEU A 547 21.77 -3.89 4.82
N GLU A 548 22.67 -4.53 5.57
CA GLU A 548 22.38 -5.31 6.78
C GLU A 548 21.67 -4.46 7.86
N ALA A 549 21.96 -3.17 7.93
CA ALA A 549 21.33 -2.28 8.90
C ALA A 549 19.87 -1.94 8.54
N TRP A 550 19.47 -2.13 7.28
CA TRP A 550 18.19 -1.67 6.74
C TRP A 550 17.28 -2.77 6.22
N LEU A 551 17.83 -3.96 5.93
CA LEU A 551 17.15 -5.03 5.21
C LEU A 551 17.35 -6.39 5.88
N THR A 552 16.35 -7.25 5.77
CA THR A 552 16.45 -8.67 6.15
C THR A 552 17.40 -9.44 5.22
N GLU A 553 17.83 -10.65 5.62
CA GLU A 553 18.63 -11.53 4.76
C GLU A 553 17.90 -11.85 3.44
N GLU A 554 16.60 -12.08 3.52
CA GLU A 554 15.76 -12.38 2.35
C GLU A 554 15.74 -11.20 1.36
N GLU A 555 15.50 -9.98 1.86
CA GLU A 555 15.48 -8.77 1.03
C GLU A 555 16.84 -8.46 0.38
N ARG A 556 17.95 -8.90 0.98
CA ARG A 556 19.31 -8.70 0.45
C ARG A 556 19.70 -9.74 -0.61
N THR A 557 19.17 -10.95 -0.51
CA THR A 557 19.64 -12.09 -1.32
C THR A 557 18.70 -12.46 -2.46
N LYS A 558 17.39 -12.21 -2.33
CA LYS A 558 16.42 -12.53 -3.37
C LYS A 558 16.53 -11.61 -4.57
N VAL A 559 16.26 -12.17 -5.75
CA VAL A 559 16.26 -11.43 -7.01
C VAL A 559 15.02 -10.53 -7.06
N PRO A 560 15.14 -9.25 -7.49
CA PRO A 560 14.00 -8.33 -7.52
C PRO A 560 12.77 -8.83 -8.28
N PHE A 561 12.96 -9.66 -9.33
CA PHE A 561 11.87 -10.31 -10.05
C PHE A 561 11.06 -11.25 -9.14
N GLU A 562 11.72 -12.09 -8.34
CA GLU A 562 11.07 -13.01 -7.39
C GLU A 562 10.31 -12.23 -6.32
N LEU A 563 10.92 -11.17 -5.77
CA LEU A 563 10.25 -10.29 -4.81
C LEU A 563 9.01 -9.60 -5.41
N HIS A 564 9.07 -9.22 -6.68
CA HIS A 564 7.95 -8.60 -7.36
C HIS A 564 6.79 -9.59 -7.59
N ILE A 565 7.07 -10.84 -7.96
CA ILE A 565 6.04 -11.89 -8.08
C ILE A 565 5.41 -12.20 -6.71
N ALA A 566 6.23 -12.36 -5.68
CA ALA A 566 5.73 -12.57 -4.32
C ALA A 566 4.85 -11.41 -3.85
N HIS A 567 5.22 -10.17 -4.15
CA HIS A 567 4.40 -9.01 -3.88
C HIS A 567 3.10 -9.01 -4.68
N PHE A 568 3.12 -9.35 -5.97
CA PHE A 568 1.92 -9.47 -6.79
C PHE A 568 0.93 -10.47 -6.18
N VAL A 569 1.42 -11.62 -5.70
CA VAL A 569 0.60 -12.61 -4.97
C VAL A 569 -0.01 -12.02 -3.70
N ARG A 570 0.76 -11.29 -2.88
CA ARG A 570 0.24 -10.66 -1.66
C ARG A 570 -0.80 -9.57 -1.95
N VAL A 571 -0.64 -8.82 -3.05
CA VAL A 571 -1.64 -7.85 -3.50
C VAL A 571 -2.94 -8.53 -3.88
N MET A 572 -2.89 -9.63 -4.64
CA MET A 572 -4.09 -10.40 -5.02
C MET A 572 -4.81 -11.03 -3.83
N ARG A 573 -4.10 -11.29 -2.74
CA ARG A 573 -4.68 -11.76 -1.48
C ARG A 573 -5.16 -10.61 -0.57
N GLU A 574 -5.10 -9.36 -1.05
CA GLU A 574 -5.46 -8.14 -0.32
C GLU A 574 -4.62 -7.88 0.95
N HIS A 575 -3.44 -8.52 1.06
CA HIS A 575 -2.53 -8.33 2.18
C HIS A 575 -1.74 -7.01 2.06
N GLU A 576 -1.49 -6.55 0.83
CA GLU A 576 -0.67 -5.36 0.55
C GLU A 576 -1.27 -4.51 -0.58
N LYS A 577 -0.93 -3.21 -0.60
CA LYS A 577 -1.22 -2.33 -1.74
C LYS A 577 -0.10 -2.45 -2.79
N PRO A 578 -0.39 -2.27 -4.09
CA PRO A 578 0.62 -2.29 -5.14
C PRO A 578 1.77 -1.31 -4.87
N VAL A 579 3.01 -1.82 -4.85
CA VAL A 579 4.24 -1.02 -4.85
C VAL A 579 4.51 -0.45 -6.24
N CYS A 580 4.08 -1.13 -7.31
CA CYS A 580 4.26 -0.73 -8.70
C CYS A 580 2.89 -0.73 -9.40
N SER A 581 2.05 0.28 -9.16
CA SER A 581 0.69 0.28 -9.70
C SER A 581 0.65 0.55 -11.22
N GLY A 582 -0.53 0.41 -11.84
CA GLY A 582 -0.75 0.87 -13.22
C GLY A 582 -0.51 2.38 -13.37
N GLU A 583 -0.94 3.19 -12.38
CA GLU A 583 -0.73 4.65 -12.38
C GLU A 583 0.76 5.00 -12.34
N ASP A 584 1.56 4.23 -11.60
CA ASP A 584 3.02 4.38 -11.60
C ASP A 584 3.63 4.16 -12.99
N GLY A 585 3.18 3.10 -13.67
CA GLY A 585 3.59 2.79 -15.03
C GLY A 585 3.22 3.89 -16.03
N LEU A 586 1.99 4.39 -15.95
CA LEU A 586 1.53 5.49 -16.82
C LEU A 586 2.27 6.80 -16.52
N ALA A 587 2.55 7.10 -15.25
CA ALA A 587 3.34 8.27 -14.87
C ALA A 587 4.73 8.21 -15.53
N ALA A 588 5.41 7.07 -15.49
CA ALA A 588 6.71 6.93 -16.15
C ALA A 588 6.63 7.16 -17.67
N VAL A 589 5.58 6.65 -18.34
CA VAL A 589 5.32 6.88 -19.78
C VAL A 589 5.09 8.36 -20.09
N ARG A 590 4.32 9.07 -19.26
CA ARG A 590 4.05 10.50 -19.43
C ARG A 590 5.33 11.35 -19.38
N VAL A 591 6.22 11.10 -18.42
CA VAL A 591 7.51 11.83 -18.37
C VAL A 591 8.38 11.48 -19.57
N ALA A 592 8.48 10.19 -19.93
CA ALA A 592 9.29 9.78 -21.09
C ALA A 592 8.82 10.47 -22.37
N GLY A 593 7.50 10.53 -22.60
CA GLY A 593 6.90 11.29 -23.71
C GLY A 593 7.23 12.78 -23.66
N ALA A 594 7.12 13.41 -22.48
CA ALA A 594 7.45 14.83 -22.30
C ALA A 594 8.95 15.13 -22.53
N VAL A 595 9.85 14.23 -22.12
CA VAL A 595 11.29 14.35 -22.39
C VAL A 595 11.54 14.32 -23.89
N ARG A 596 10.94 13.39 -24.63
CA ARG A 596 11.09 13.33 -26.09
C ARG A 596 10.53 14.56 -26.79
N GLU A 597 9.41 15.09 -26.32
CA GLU A 597 8.86 16.35 -26.83
C GLU A 597 9.80 17.54 -26.53
N ALA A 598 10.42 17.57 -25.35
CA ALA A 598 11.41 18.59 -25.00
C ALA A 598 12.65 18.49 -25.90
N LEU A 599 13.16 17.27 -26.17
CA LEU A 599 14.26 17.03 -27.10
C LEU A 599 13.94 17.52 -28.52
N ARG A 600 12.72 17.24 -29.00
CA ARG A 600 12.27 17.63 -30.35
C ARG A 600 12.08 19.14 -30.49
N THR A 601 11.56 19.80 -29.46
CA THR A 601 11.16 21.22 -29.54
C THR A 601 12.21 22.19 -28.98
N GLY A 602 13.14 21.71 -28.16
CA GLY A 602 14.07 22.53 -27.39
C GLY A 602 13.39 23.40 -26.33
N ARG A 603 12.14 23.11 -25.97
CA ARG A 603 11.35 23.87 -24.99
C ARG A 603 11.21 23.13 -23.68
N VAL A 604 10.85 23.89 -22.65
CA VAL A 604 10.35 23.33 -21.39
C VAL A 604 8.96 22.75 -21.65
N VAL A 605 8.71 21.53 -21.20
CA VAL A 605 7.44 20.81 -21.38
C VAL A 605 6.84 20.51 -20.01
N ASP A 606 5.60 20.94 -19.80
CA ASP A 606 4.77 20.51 -18.68
C ASP A 606 4.24 19.09 -18.97
N VAL A 607 4.31 18.20 -17.98
CA VAL A 607 3.86 16.82 -18.14
C VAL A 607 2.36 16.75 -17.88
N LEU A 608 1.58 16.66 -18.96
CA LEU A 608 0.11 16.60 -18.89
C LEU A 608 -0.39 15.34 -18.18
N GLY A 609 -1.50 15.47 -17.45
CA GLY A 609 -2.10 14.36 -16.69
C GLY A 609 -1.31 13.93 -15.45
N MET A 610 -0.15 14.53 -15.15
CA MET A 610 0.64 14.23 -13.94
C MET A 610 0.09 14.78 -12.65
N ALA A 611 -1.00 15.54 -12.71
CA ALA A 611 -1.82 15.83 -11.55
C ALA A 611 -2.36 14.49 -11.01
N THR A 612 -1.63 13.86 -10.09
CA THR A 612 -2.09 12.71 -9.32
C THR A 612 -3.12 13.08 -8.26
N ALA A 613 -3.95 14.06 -8.54
CA ALA A 613 -4.97 14.50 -7.63
C ALA A 613 -6.27 14.73 -8.39
N GLN A 614 -7.16 13.73 -8.32
CA GLN A 614 -8.38 13.99 -7.56
C GLN A 614 -7.95 14.71 -6.27
N GLU A 615 -8.43 15.92 -6.00
CA GLU A 615 -8.04 16.75 -4.85
C GLU A 615 -7.74 15.89 -3.60
N LYS A 616 -6.46 15.74 -3.25
CA LYS A 616 -6.02 14.96 -2.07
C LYS A 616 -5.94 15.83 -0.82
N ALA A 617 -6.22 17.13 -0.92
CA ALA A 617 -6.30 17.95 0.27
C ALA A 617 -7.49 17.51 1.11
N THR A 618 -7.21 17.00 2.31
CA THR A 618 -8.27 16.78 3.30
C THR A 618 -8.72 18.14 3.80
N TYR A 619 -9.97 18.51 3.53
CA TYR A 619 -10.54 19.78 4.00
C TYR A 619 -10.44 19.84 5.53
N THR A 620 -9.51 20.66 6.03
CA THR A 620 -9.08 20.65 7.44
C THR A 620 -10.20 20.95 8.43
N HIS A 621 -11.30 21.55 7.99
CA HIS A 621 -12.43 21.86 8.86
C HIS A 621 -13.55 20.82 8.81
N GLY A 622 -13.60 19.96 7.79
CA GLY A 622 -14.73 19.07 7.58
C GLY A 622 -16.09 19.77 7.42
N HIS A 623 -17.16 18.97 7.28
CA HIS A 623 -18.53 19.48 7.06
C HIS A 623 -19.42 19.44 8.32
N HIS A 624 -18.81 19.34 9.49
CA HIS A 624 -19.51 19.33 10.76
C HIS A 624 -20.38 20.59 10.94
N ALA A 625 -21.53 20.45 11.61
CA ALA A 625 -22.54 21.51 11.70
C ALA A 625 -22.00 22.84 12.27
N SER A 626 -21.04 22.79 13.20
CA SER A 626 -20.38 23.98 13.76
C SER A 626 -19.58 24.78 12.73
N VAL A 627 -18.98 24.11 11.73
CA VAL A 627 -18.25 24.76 10.63
C VAL A 627 -19.23 25.36 9.64
N VAL A 628 -20.25 24.60 9.24
CA VAL A 628 -21.25 25.06 8.26
C VAL A 628 -22.07 26.24 8.79
N ASN A 629 -22.43 26.24 10.08
CA ASN A 629 -23.16 27.36 10.71
C ASN A 629 -22.34 28.66 10.78
N SER A 630 -21.02 28.56 10.93
CA SER A 630 -20.13 29.74 10.88
C SER A 630 -20.02 30.33 9.47
N HIS A 631 -20.05 29.48 8.44
CA HIS A 631 -19.96 29.89 7.03
C HIS A 631 -21.29 30.46 6.53
N ALA A 632 -22.43 29.99 7.07
CA ALA A 632 -23.77 30.47 6.74
C ALA A 632 -24.07 31.93 7.14
N ARG A 633 -23.15 32.61 7.85
CA ARG A 633 -23.27 34.03 8.21
C ARG A 633 -22.66 34.97 7.16
N ARG A 634 -21.93 34.44 6.18
CA ARG A 634 -21.24 35.21 5.15
C ARG A 634 -22.24 35.73 4.12
N THR A 635 -22.09 36.99 3.74
CA THR A 635 -22.91 37.65 2.71
C THR A 635 -22.01 38.14 1.58
N ALA A 636 -22.59 38.41 0.41
CA ALA A 636 -21.82 39.02 -0.69
C ALA A 636 -21.25 40.39 -0.30
N GLN A 637 -21.97 41.17 0.53
CA GLN A 637 -21.53 42.48 1.01
C GLN A 637 -20.31 42.41 1.94
N ASP A 638 -20.17 41.33 2.69
CA ASP A 638 -19.06 41.13 3.63
C ASP A 638 -17.88 40.38 2.99
N SER A 639 -18.17 39.40 2.13
CA SER A 639 -17.17 38.48 1.58
C SER A 639 -16.72 38.78 0.16
N ALA A 640 -17.51 39.54 -0.60
CA ALA A 640 -17.27 39.85 -2.01
C ALA A 640 -17.44 41.37 -2.31
N ALA A 641 -17.34 42.23 -1.29
CA ALA A 641 -17.59 43.67 -1.40
C ALA A 641 -16.83 44.33 -2.57
N PHE A 642 -15.56 43.95 -2.75
CA PHE A 642 -14.68 44.45 -3.80
C PHE A 642 -15.09 44.02 -5.22
N LEU A 643 -15.86 42.93 -5.34
CA LEU A 643 -16.40 42.42 -6.59
C LEU A 643 -17.71 43.11 -6.99
N LEU A 644 -18.54 43.53 -6.02
CA LEU A 644 -19.91 44.02 -6.28
C LEU A 644 -20.00 45.16 -7.31
N PRO A 645 -19.10 46.18 -7.33
CA PRO A 645 -19.14 47.25 -8.32
C PRO A 645 -18.96 46.78 -9.77
N HIS A 646 -18.43 45.57 -9.96
CA HIS A 646 -18.16 44.98 -11.27
C HIS A 646 -19.30 44.09 -11.78
N LEU A 647 -20.30 43.81 -10.95
CA LEU A 647 -21.45 43.02 -11.36
C LEU A 647 -22.40 43.84 -12.25
N ARG A 648 -23.05 43.16 -13.21
CA ARG A 648 -24.13 43.73 -14.03
C ARG A 648 -25.33 42.80 -13.96
N PRO A 649 -26.56 43.33 -14.12
CA PRO A 649 -27.77 42.54 -13.94
C PRO A 649 -27.84 41.27 -14.79
N HIS A 650 -27.17 41.22 -15.94
CA HIS A 650 -27.18 40.12 -16.92
C HIS A 650 -25.96 39.19 -16.85
N HIS A 651 -25.05 39.37 -15.89
CA HIS A 651 -23.85 38.55 -15.81
C HIS A 651 -24.17 37.09 -15.48
N THR A 652 -23.43 36.19 -16.12
CA THR A 652 -23.28 34.80 -15.71
C THR A 652 -22.10 34.69 -14.73
N ILE A 653 -22.35 34.15 -13.54
CA ILE A 653 -21.37 34.07 -12.45
C ILE A 653 -21.11 32.61 -12.08
N LEU A 654 -19.85 32.24 -11.93
CA LEU A 654 -19.42 31.00 -11.29
C LEU A 654 -18.86 31.29 -9.89
N ASP A 655 -19.43 30.66 -8.87
CA ASP A 655 -18.99 30.72 -7.47
C ASP A 655 -18.39 29.36 -7.07
N ILE A 656 -17.06 29.31 -7.00
CA ILE A 656 -16.29 28.08 -6.73
C ILE A 656 -16.09 27.93 -5.23
N GLY A 657 -16.38 26.73 -4.70
CA GLY A 657 -16.39 26.46 -3.26
C GLY A 657 -17.54 27.18 -2.57
N CYS A 658 -18.73 27.11 -3.17
CA CYS A 658 -19.90 27.89 -2.75
C CYS A 658 -20.41 27.56 -1.34
N GLY A 659 -19.99 26.44 -0.76
CA GLY A 659 -20.31 26.07 0.61
C GLY A 659 -21.83 26.03 0.86
N PRO A 660 -22.34 26.63 1.96
CA PRO A 660 -23.77 26.65 2.25
C PRO A 660 -24.59 27.58 1.31
N GLY A 661 -24.00 28.13 0.26
CA GLY A 661 -24.71 28.89 -0.78
C GLY A 661 -25.16 30.30 -0.38
N THR A 662 -24.69 30.84 0.74
CA THR A 662 -25.17 32.14 1.24
C THR A 662 -24.67 33.33 0.41
N ILE A 663 -23.40 33.32 0.02
CA ILE A 663 -22.83 34.30 -0.91
C ILE A 663 -23.46 34.13 -2.29
N THR A 664 -23.58 32.88 -2.77
CA THR A 664 -24.20 32.55 -4.05
C THR A 664 -25.63 33.08 -4.16
N ALA A 665 -26.43 32.95 -3.09
CA ALA A 665 -27.79 33.48 -3.02
C ALA A 665 -27.82 35.01 -3.16
N ASP A 666 -26.95 35.72 -2.43
CA ASP A 666 -26.87 37.18 -2.49
C ASP A 666 -26.39 37.65 -3.88
N LEU A 667 -25.42 36.94 -4.49
CA LEU A 667 -24.98 37.22 -5.86
C LEU A 667 -26.12 37.05 -6.87
N ALA A 668 -26.97 36.03 -6.69
CA ALA A 668 -28.11 35.78 -7.56
C ALA A 668 -29.16 36.90 -7.49
N GLU A 669 -29.40 37.47 -6.31
CA GLU A 669 -30.26 38.65 -6.13
C GLU A 669 -29.69 39.90 -6.83
N LEU A 670 -28.37 40.04 -6.89
CA LEU A 670 -27.69 41.17 -7.52
C LEU A 670 -27.64 41.07 -9.06
N VAL A 671 -27.90 39.88 -9.64
CA VAL A 671 -27.92 39.65 -11.11
C VAL A 671 -29.26 39.09 -11.61
N PRO A 672 -30.37 39.84 -11.46
CA PRO A 672 -31.72 39.31 -11.70
C PRO A 672 -32.02 38.94 -13.16
N GLN A 673 -31.20 39.36 -14.13
CA GLN A 673 -31.30 39.01 -15.55
C GLN A 673 -30.23 37.99 -15.99
N GLY A 674 -29.34 37.62 -15.07
CA GLY A 674 -28.21 36.73 -15.28
C GLY A 674 -28.44 35.36 -14.67
N LYS A 675 -27.36 34.60 -14.48
CA LYS A 675 -27.39 33.27 -13.86
C LYS A 675 -26.19 33.11 -12.93
N VAL A 676 -26.39 32.49 -11.77
CA VAL A 676 -25.30 32.12 -10.86
C VAL A 676 -25.23 30.60 -10.77
N THR A 677 -24.05 30.05 -10.97
CA THR A 677 -23.76 28.63 -10.73
C THR A 677 -22.81 28.54 -9.54
N GLY A 678 -23.24 27.89 -8.46
CA GLY A 678 -22.38 27.55 -7.34
C GLY A 678 -21.85 26.12 -7.49
N VAL A 679 -20.55 25.91 -7.28
CA VAL A 679 -19.95 24.58 -7.29
C VAL A 679 -19.22 24.26 -6.00
N ASP A 680 -19.24 23.00 -5.61
CA ASP A 680 -18.49 22.47 -4.46
C ASP A 680 -18.11 21.01 -4.74
N ALA A 681 -17.06 20.51 -4.08
CA ALA A 681 -16.60 19.14 -4.28
C ALA A 681 -17.51 18.11 -3.58
N VAL A 682 -18.35 18.53 -2.62
CA VAL A 682 -19.13 17.63 -1.76
C VAL A 682 -20.64 17.86 -1.90
N GLU A 683 -21.35 16.86 -2.44
CA GLU A 683 -22.80 16.94 -2.71
C GLU A 683 -23.63 17.27 -1.46
N ALA A 684 -23.27 16.72 -0.29
CA ALA A 684 -23.97 16.99 0.97
C ALA A 684 -23.93 18.48 1.39
N VAL A 685 -22.92 19.24 0.94
CA VAL A 685 -22.84 20.69 1.14
C VAL A 685 -23.82 21.41 0.21
N LEU A 686 -23.91 20.96 -1.05
CA LEU A 686 -24.81 21.51 -2.06
C LEU A 686 -26.28 21.30 -1.70
N GLU A 687 -26.64 20.19 -1.04
CA GLU A 687 -28.00 19.99 -0.50
C GLU A 687 -28.40 21.12 0.46
N ARG A 688 -27.47 21.56 1.33
CA ARG A 688 -27.71 22.70 2.23
C ARG A 688 -27.78 24.01 1.48
N ALA A 689 -26.96 24.20 0.45
CA ALA A 689 -27.01 25.38 -0.40
C ALA A 689 -28.36 25.51 -1.12
N ARG A 690 -28.88 24.41 -1.68
CA ARG A 690 -30.22 24.34 -2.29
C ARG A 690 -31.31 24.67 -1.27
N ALA A 691 -31.23 24.13 -0.06
CA ALA A 691 -32.18 24.42 1.01
C ALA A 691 -32.14 25.90 1.45
N HIS A 692 -30.96 26.50 1.56
CA HIS A 692 -30.81 27.93 1.91
C HIS A 692 -31.43 28.84 0.85
N VAL A 693 -31.17 28.58 -0.43
CA VAL A 693 -31.76 29.34 -1.54
C VAL A 693 -33.28 29.18 -1.59
N ALA A 694 -33.81 27.96 -1.41
CA ALA A 694 -35.24 27.71 -1.36
C ALA A 694 -35.94 28.41 -0.17
N GLY A 695 -35.24 28.63 0.94
CA GLY A 695 -35.74 29.32 2.12
C GLY A 695 -35.75 30.85 2.06
N ARG A 696 -35.19 31.47 1.00
CA ARG A 696 -35.15 32.94 0.84
C ARG A 696 -36.52 33.49 0.46
N SER A 697 -36.91 34.59 1.10
CA SER A 697 -38.21 35.26 0.88
C SER A 697 -38.42 35.80 -0.54
N ASN A 698 -37.34 36.02 -1.29
CA ASN A 698 -37.36 36.65 -2.61
C ASN A 698 -37.51 35.66 -3.79
N ASN A 699 -37.65 34.35 -3.50
CA ASN A 699 -37.81 33.27 -4.48
C ASN A 699 -36.79 33.34 -5.64
N ILE A 700 -35.53 33.04 -5.33
CA ILE A 700 -34.40 33.08 -6.28
C ILE A 700 -34.55 31.94 -7.31
N THR A 701 -34.74 32.27 -8.59
CA THR A 701 -34.92 31.28 -9.67
C THR A 701 -33.73 31.19 -10.64
N ASN A 702 -32.73 32.06 -10.50
CA ASN A 702 -31.58 32.20 -11.40
C ASN A 702 -30.28 31.61 -10.81
N CYS A 703 -30.38 30.65 -9.89
CA CYS A 703 -29.24 30.03 -9.20
C CYS A 703 -29.27 28.50 -9.38
N THR A 704 -28.13 27.88 -9.68
CA THR A 704 -27.96 26.41 -9.78
C THR A 704 -26.75 25.93 -9.00
N PHE A 705 -26.77 24.68 -8.53
CA PHE A 705 -25.69 24.08 -7.73
C PHE A 705 -25.27 22.71 -8.27
N GLU A 706 -23.98 22.54 -8.53
CA GLU A 706 -23.40 21.37 -9.20
C GLU A 706 -22.12 20.90 -8.50
N VAL A 707 -21.88 19.58 -8.48
CA VAL A 707 -20.61 19.03 -7.98
C VAL A 707 -19.53 19.28 -9.02
N ALA A 708 -18.43 19.92 -8.61
CA ALA A 708 -17.27 20.09 -9.49
C ALA A 708 -15.95 20.17 -8.71
N ASP A 709 -14.88 19.67 -9.32
CA ASP A 709 -13.51 19.87 -8.86
C ASP A 709 -12.99 21.23 -9.34
N ALA A 710 -12.48 22.05 -8.42
CA ALA A 710 -11.93 23.36 -8.73
C ALA A 710 -10.67 23.31 -9.61
N ASN A 711 -9.96 22.18 -9.63
CA ASN A 711 -8.77 21.95 -10.46
C ASN A 711 -9.10 21.52 -11.90
N ALA A 712 -10.35 21.09 -12.15
CA ALA A 712 -10.80 20.61 -13.45
C ALA A 712 -12.29 20.95 -13.64
N LEU A 713 -12.58 22.22 -13.91
CA LEU A 713 -13.96 22.69 -13.99
C LEU A 713 -14.65 22.11 -15.25
N PRO A 714 -15.85 21.52 -15.14
CA PRO A 714 -16.55 20.84 -16.23
C PRO A 714 -17.23 21.81 -17.22
N TYR A 715 -16.67 23.01 -17.36
CA TYR A 715 -17.21 24.07 -18.20
C TYR A 715 -16.28 24.34 -19.38
N PRO A 716 -16.81 24.64 -20.58
CA PRO A 716 -16.01 25.11 -21.69
C PRO A 716 -15.26 26.40 -21.36
N ASP A 717 -14.22 26.69 -22.14
CA ASP A 717 -13.50 27.95 -22.09
C ASP A 717 -14.46 29.14 -22.30
N ALA A 718 -14.20 30.26 -21.62
CA ALA A 718 -14.97 31.51 -21.76
C ALA A 718 -16.50 31.34 -21.52
N SER A 719 -16.89 30.60 -20.50
CA SER A 719 -18.30 30.34 -20.15
C SER A 719 -18.94 31.43 -19.27
N PHE A 720 -18.18 32.12 -18.40
CA PHE A 720 -18.73 33.01 -17.37
C PHE A 720 -18.23 34.45 -17.48
N ASP A 721 -19.09 35.42 -17.19
CA ASP A 721 -18.72 36.85 -17.14
C ASP A 721 -17.96 37.18 -15.85
N VAL A 722 -18.23 36.44 -14.77
CA VAL A 722 -17.57 36.58 -13.47
C VAL A 722 -17.25 35.20 -12.92
N VAL A 723 -16.01 34.99 -12.46
CA VAL A 723 -15.58 33.78 -11.75
C VAL A 723 -15.04 34.19 -10.39
N PHE A 724 -15.60 33.64 -9.32
CA PHE A 724 -15.31 34.03 -7.95
C PHE A 724 -15.01 32.81 -7.09
N CYS A 725 -14.06 32.95 -6.15
CA CYS A 725 -13.91 32.02 -5.04
C CYS A 725 -13.57 32.78 -3.76
N HIS A 726 -13.96 32.23 -2.62
CA HIS A 726 -13.69 32.81 -1.31
C HIS A 726 -13.35 31.74 -0.29
N GLN A 727 -12.17 31.84 0.30
CA GLN A 727 -11.64 30.86 1.25
C GLN A 727 -11.57 29.44 0.67
N VAL A 728 -11.14 29.32 -0.60
CA VAL A 728 -11.00 28.06 -1.32
C VAL A 728 -9.53 27.73 -1.56
N LEU A 729 -8.75 28.71 -2.04
CA LEU A 729 -7.35 28.48 -2.43
C LEU A 729 -6.47 28.09 -1.25
N GLN A 730 -6.87 28.45 -0.02
CA GLN A 730 -6.18 28.00 1.19
C GLN A 730 -6.32 26.51 1.49
N HIS A 731 -7.27 25.81 0.85
CA HIS A 731 -7.62 24.41 1.14
C HIS A 731 -7.24 23.43 0.02
N VAL A 732 -6.74 23.92 -1.11
CA VAL A 732 -6.37 23.08 -2.26
C VAL A 732 -4.86 22.89 -2.35
N GLN A 733 -4.42 21.76 -2.93
CA GLN A 733 -2.98 21.50 -3.14
C GLN A 733 -2.37 22.37 -4.25
N ASP A 734 -3.11 22.63 -5.33
CA ASP A 734 -2.65 23.47 -6.46
C ASP A 734 -3.50 24.75 -6.63
N PRO A 735 -3.32 25.76 -5.75
CA PRO A 735 -4.05 27.03 -5.88
C PRO A 735 -3.73 27.78 -7.18
N VAL A 736 -2.58 27.50 -7.81
CA VAL A 736 -2.21 28.10 -9.10
C VAL A 736 -2.99 27.43 -10.23
N GLY A 737 -3.16 26.11 -10.20
CA GLY A 737 -4.01 25.34 -11.11
C GLY A 737 -5.45 25.79 -11.08
N VAL A 738 -6.05 25.92 -9.88
CA VAL A 738 -7.40 26.47 -9.71
C VAL A 738 -7.52 27.87 -10.31
N LEU A 739 -6.54 28.75 -10.08
CA LEU A 739 -6.53 30.08 -10.71
C LEU A 739 -6.39 30.02 -12.24
N ARG A 740 -5.70 29.03 -12.82
CA ARG A 740 -5.68 28.84 -14.29
C ARG A 740 -7.05 28.42 -14.81
N GLU A 741 -7.72 27.51 -14.11
CA GLU A 741 -9.08 27.09 -14.46
C GLU A 741 -10.08 28.25 -14.37
N MET A 742 -10.01 29.05 -13.29
CA MET A 742 -10.82 30.26 -13.14
C MET A 742 -10.62 31.23 -14.31
N ARG A 743 -9.38 31.38 -14.79
CA ARG A 743 -9.05 32.19 -15.96
C ARG A 743 -9.61 31.58 -17.24
N ARG A 744 -9.50 30.27 -17.42
CA ARG A 744 -9.93 29.53 -18.62
C ARG A 744 -11.43 29.67 -18.85
N VAL A 745 -12.23 29.48 -17.80
CA VAL A 745 -13.70 29.53 -17.90
C VAL A 745 -14.24 30.97 -17.91
N GLY A 746 -13.42 31.99 -17.63
CA GLY A 746 -13.80 33.39 -17.70
C GLY A 746 -13.80 33.94 -19.14
N LYS A 747 -14.85 34.68 -19.50
CA LYS A 747 -14.98 35.31 -20.83
C LYS A 747 -13.96 36.43 -21.05
N PRO A 748 -13.52 36.67 -22.30
CA PRO A 748 -12.82 37.90 -22.66
C PRO A 748 -13.60 39.14 -22.19
N GLY A 749 -12.92 40.08 -21.53
CA GLY A 749 -13.54 41.25 -20.91
C GLY A 749 -14.28 40.99 -19.58
N GLY A 750 -14.37 39.73 -19.13
CA GLY A 750 -14.95 39.33 -17.85
C GLY A 750 -14.05 39.56 -16.64
N VAL A 751 -14.50 39.14 -15.46
CA VAL A 751 -13.81 39.35 -14.17
C VAL A 751 -13.51 38.03 -13.47
N VAL A 752 -12.28 37.88 -12.98
CA VAL A 752 -11.91 36.81 -12.04
C VAL A 752 -11.55 37.43 -10.70
N ALA A 753 -12.10 36.91 -9.61
CA ALA A 753 -11.89 37.45 -8.28
C ALA A 753 -11.67 36.33 -7.24
N ALA A 754 -10.77 36.56 -6.29
CA ALA A 754 -10.53 35.64 -5.18
C ALA A 754 -10.25 36.41 -3.89
N ARG A 755 -10.72 35.87 -2.76
CA ARG A 755 -10.45 36.41 -1.41
C ARG A 755 -10.10 35.29 -0.45
N GLU A 756 -8.97 35.40 0.22
CA GLU A 756 -8.41 34.33 1.04
C GLU A 756 -7.90 34.85 2.39
N ALA A 757 -8.13 34.09 3.47
CA ALA A 757 -7.64 34.46 4.79
C ALA A 757 -6.12 34.31 4.89
N ASP A 758 -5.49 35.12 5.74
CA ASP A 758 -4.08 35.00 6.10
C ASP A 758 -3.96 34.68 7.59
N TYR A 759 -4.01 33.38 7.92
CA TYR A 759 -4.07 32.91 9.31
C TYR A 759 -2.90 33.41 10.16
N LYS A 760 -1.68 33.43 9.63
CA LYS A 760 -0.51 33.97 10.34
C LYS A 760 -0.69 35.43 10.81
N SER A 761 -1.57 36.19 10.17
CA SER A 761 -1.82 37.60 10.51
C SER A 761 -3.10 37.79 11.34
N PHE A 762 -3.73 36.70 11.82
CA PHE A 762 -4.83 36.83 12.78
C PHE A 762 -4.33 37.53 14.03
N ALA A 763 -5.18 38.39 14.60
CA ALA A 763 -4.92 39.08 15.84
C ALA A 763 -6.16 39.05 16.71
N TRP A 764 -5.99 38.93 18.03
CA TRP A 764 -7.10 38.88 18.97
C TRP A 764 -6.76 39.59 20.27
N PHE A 765 -7.78 39.96 21.03
CA PHE A 765 -7.65 40.45 22.40
C PHE A 765 -8.78 39.85 23.26
N PRO A 766 -8.54 39.51 24.55
CA PRO A 766 -7.22 39.39 25.20
C PRO A 766 -6.36 38.30 24.54
N GLU A 767 -5.07 38.25 24.86
CA GLU A 767 -4.06 37.37 24.22
C GLU A 767 -3.68 36.18 25.12
N PRO A 768 -4.57 35.20 25.36
CA PRO A 768 -4.19 34.02 26.11
C PRO A 768 -3.30 33.12 25.25
N GLU A 769 -2.29 32.52 25.88
CA GLU A 769 -1.31 31.62 25.26
C GLU A 769 -1.95 30.49 24.43
N GLY A 770 -3.09 29.95 24.88
CA GLY A 770 -3.77 28.87 24.16
C GLY A 770 -4.31 29.26 22.77
N LEU A 771 -4.49 30.55 22.45
CA LEU A 771 -4.83 30.97 21.09
C LEU A 771 -3.60 31.01 20.18
N ASP A 772 -2.41 31.32 20.68
CA ASP A 772 -1.16 31.20 19.92
C ASP A 772 -0.86 29.73 19.60
N GLU A 773 -1.05 28.86 20.59
CA GLU A 773 -0.90 27.41 20.42
C GLU A 773 -1.93 26.85 19.44
N TRP A 774 -3.19 27.29 19.52
CA TRP A 774 -4.21 26.97 18.52
C TRP A 774 -3.79 27.39 17.11
N LEU A 775 -3.32 28.63 16.93
CA LEU A 775 -2.93 29.13 15.61
C LEU A 775 -1.73 28.35 15.05
N GLY A 776 -0.77 28.02 15.91
CA GLY A 776 0.36 27.16 15.59
C GLY A 776 -0.06 25.75 15.16
N ALA A 777 -0.94 25.12 15.94
CA ALA A 777 -1.51 23.81 15.66
C ALA A 777 -2.28 23.79 14.33
N TYR A 778 -3.22 24.73 14.16
CA TYR A 778 -4.01 24.85 12.94
C TYR A 778 -3.15 25.01 11.69
N ARG A 779 -2.16 25.90 11.73
CA ARG A 779 -1.29 26.16 10.57
C ARG A 779 -0.41 24.96 10.23
N LYS A 780 -0.03 24.12 11.19
CA LYS A 780 0.70 22.87 10.95
C LYS A 780 -0.24 21.83 10.34
N THR A 781 -1.41 21.60 10.94
CA THR A 781 -2.40 20.63 10.46
C THR A 781 -2.82 20.95 9.03
N ALA A 782 -3.19 22.19 8.73
CA ALA A 782 -3.64 22.59 7.39
C ALA A 782 -2.58 22.32 6.30
N ARG A 783 -1.29 22.53 6.61
CA ARG A 783 -0.19 22.23 5.67
C ARG A 783 0.03 20.74 5.46
N LEU A 784 -0.10 19.94 6.52
CA LEU A 784 -0.02 18.47 6.41
C LEU A 784 -1.18 17.89 5.62
N CYS A 785 -2.36 18.52 5.70
CA CYS A 785 -3.50 18.22 4.84
C CYS A 785 -3.35 18.76 3.42
N GLY A 786 -2.22 19.37 3.04
CA GLY A 786 -1.95 19.87 1.69
C GLY A 786 -2.44 21.30 1.38
N GLY A 787 -3.04 22.00 2.34
CA GLY A 787 -3.49 23.38 2.18
C GLY A 787 -2.42 24.43 2.50
N GLN A 788 -2.68 25.70 2.14
CA GLN A 788 -1.89 26.86 2.56
C GLN A 788 -2.76 27.78 3.43
N PRO A 789 -2.69 27.67 4.78
CA PRO A 789 -3.53 28.47 5.68
C PRO A 789 -3.21 29.97 5.64
N ASP A 790 -2.05 30.38 5.14
CA ASP A 790 -1.67 31.79 5.04
C ASP A 790 -1.99 32.37 3.64
N ALA A 791 -2.98 31.82 2.93
CA ALA A 791 -3.24 32.08 1.50
C ALA A 791 -3.39 33.55 1.10
N GLY A 792 -3.98 34.38 1.96
CA GLY A 792 -4.21 35.80 1.68
C GLY A 792 -2.94 36.56 1.25
N ARG A 793 -1.75 36.20 1.77
CA ARG A 793 -0.49 36.85 1.35
C ARG A 793 0.06 36.35 0.02
N TYR A 794 -0.43 35.22 -0.48
CA TYR A 794 0.08 34.56 -1.68
C TYR A 794 -0.81 34.75 -2.90
N VAL A 795 -2.08 35.08 -2.73
CA VAL A 795 -3.08 35.14 -3.81
C VAL A 795 -2.62 35.97 -5.03
N ARG A 796 -1.95 37.11 -4.81
CA ARG A 796 -1.38 37.93 -5.90
C ARG A 796 -0.24 37.23 -6.65
N GLN A 797 0.63 36.54 -5.92
CA GLN A 797 1.76 35.81 -6.49
C GLN A 797 1.29 34.56 -7.24
N TRP A 798 0.30 33.85 -6.70
CA TRP A 798 -0.31 32.70 -7.37
C TRP A 798 -1.01 33.11 -8.67
N ALA A 799 -1.74 34.23 -8.68
CA ALA A 799 -2.31 34.77 -9.92
C ALA A 799 -1.22 35.04 -10.98
N LYS A 800 -0.09 35.63 -10.59
CA LYS A 800 1.05 35.82 -11.51
C LYS A 800 1.55 34.49 -12.08
N GLN A 801 1.71 33.46 -11.25
CA GLN A 801 2.14 32.12 -11.66
C GLN A 801 1.11 31.41 -12.54
N ALA A 802 -0.18 31.74 -12.39
CA ALA A 802 -1.28 31.26 -13.21
C ALA A 802 -1.40 32.02 -14.56
N GLY A 803 -0.48 32.96 -14.86
CA GLY A 803 -0.43 33.67 -16.14
C GLY A 803 -1.29 34.93 -16.20
N TYR A 804 -1.67 35.51 -15.07
CA TYR A 804 -2.38 36.78 -14.99
C TYR A 804 -1.39 37.94 -15.19
N ASN A 805 -1.76 38.94 -16.00
CA ASN A 805 -0.95 40.15 -16.16
C ASN A 805 -1.10 41.06 -14.93
N THR A 806 -0.01 41.36 -14.23
CA THR A 806 -0.07 42.04 -12.94
C THR A 806 0.03 43.57 -13.01
N ASP A 807 -0.18 44.18 -14.17
CA ASP A 807 -0.30 45.63 -14.26
C ASP A 807 -1.58 46.13 -13.57
N GLU A 808 -1.56 47.38 -13.10
CA GLU A 808 -2.67 47.96 -12.32
C GLU A 808 -3.95 48.20 -13.15
N VAL A 809 -3.86 48.09 -14.48
CA VAL A 809 -5.00 48.23 -15.38
C VAL A 809 -5.85 46.96 -15.37
N HIS A 810 -5.18 45.80 -15.37
CA HIS A 810 -5.81 44.50 -15.43
C HIS A 810 -6.03 43.88 -14.05
N MET A 811 -5.19 44.17 -13.05
CA MET A 811 -5.28 43.56 -11.72
C MET A 811 -5.29 44.59 -10.60
N SER A 812 -6.33 44.56 -9.76
CA SER A 812 -6.32 45.19 -8.45
C SER A 812 -6.09 44.13 -7.36
N SER A 813 -5.20 44.43 -6.42
CA SER A 813 -4.95 43.59 -5.24
C SER A 813 -5.07 44.42 -3.97
N GLY A 814 -5.68 43.86 -2.93
CA GLY A 814 -5.90 44.56 -1.67
C GLY A 814 -5.82 43.63 -0.47
N PHE A 815 -5.89 44.22 0.72
CA PHE A 815 -6.11 43.52 1.97
C PHE A 815 -7.31 44.15 2.67
N SER A 816 -8.25 43.31 3.09
CA SER A 816 -9.38 43.70 3.94
C SER A 816 -9.37 42.82 5.18
N SER A 817 -9.97 43.29 6.28
CA SER A 817 -10.06 42.50 7.50
C SER A 817 -11.50 42.32 7.93
N TRP A 818 -11.87 41.11 8.30
CA TRP A 818 -13.02 40.95 9.19
C TRP A 818 -12.61 41.37 10.60
N TYR A 819 -13.51 42.10 11.25
CA TYR A 819 -13.35 42.59 12.60
C TYR A 819 -14.59 42.20 13.40
N TYR A 820 -14.43 41.31 14.36
CA TYR A 820 -15.52 40.85 15.22
C TYR A 820 -15.31 41.32 16.65
N THR A 821 -16.38 41.79 17.28
CA THR A 821 -16.46 42.16 18.70
C THR A 821 -17.78 41.66 19.29
N GLY A 822 -17.86 41.62 20.63
CA GLY A 822 -19.10 41.31 21.34
C GLY A 822 -19.68 39.96 20.92
N GLU A 823 -20.97 39.92 20.56
CA GLU A 823 -21.64 38.68 20.20
C GLU A 823 -21.05 37.97 18.97
N ALA A 824 -20.53 38.73 17.99
CA ALA A 824 -19.91 38.14 16.81
C ALA A 824 -18.59 37.44 17.15
N ALA A 825 -17.76 38.07 18.00
CA ALA A 825 -16.51 37.49 18.49
C ALA A 825 -16.79 36.28 19.40
N ARG A 826 -17.74 36.39 20.33
CA ARG A 826 -18.20 35.27 21.16
C ARG A 826 -18.62 34.07 20.32
N ALA A 827 -19.46 34.27 19.32
CA ALA A 827 -19.91 33.19 18.45
C ALA A 827 -18.77 32.59 17.61
N PHE A 828 -17.79 33.40 17.19
CA PHE A 828 -16.59 32.90 16.53
C PHE A 828 -15.77 31.99 17.47
N GLY A 829 -15.54 32.43 18.70
CA GLY A 829 -14.80 31.66 19.70
C GLY A 829 -15.52 30.36 20.10
N GLU A 830 -16.84 30.42 20.34
CA GLU A 830 -17.67 29.23 20.58
C GLU A 830 -17.59 28.23 19.42
N SER A 831 -17.57 28.71 18.17
CA SER A 831 -17.42 27.85 17.00
C SER A 831 -16.08 27.13 16.96
N TRP A 832 -14.99 27.82 17.33
CA TRP A 832 -13.65 27.22 17.36
C TRP A 832 -13.45 26.28 18.54
N ALA A 833 -14.05 26.57 19.69
CA ALA A 833 -14.08 25.63 20.80
C ALA A 833 -14.68 24.28 20.41
N ASP A 834 -15.79 24.29 19.65
CA ASP A 834 -16.38 23.05 19.14
C ASP A 834 -15.51 22.41 18.05
N ARG A 835 -14.93 23.19 17.14
CA ARG A 835 -14.08 22.66 16.05
C ARG A 835 -12.81 22.00 16.55
N ALA A 836 -12.20 22.54 17.61
CA ALA A 836 -11.02 21.96 18.23
C ALA A 836 -11.25 20.52 18.70
N LEU A 837 -12.50 20.10 18.94
CA LEU A 837 -12.83 18.76 19.45
C LEU A 837 -13.58 17.88 18.45
N LYS A 838 -14.41 18.46 17.59
CA LYS A 838 -15.44 17.71 16.84
C LYS A 838 -15.29 17.78 15.32
N SER A 839 -14.34 18.56 14.83
CA SER A 839 -14.12 18.72 13.39
C SER A 839 -12.96 17.88 12.89
N ASP A 840 -12.82 17.77 11.57
CA ASP A 840 -11.73 17.02 10.94
C ASP A 840 -10.35 17.57 11.33
N PHE A 841 -10.26 18.83 11.78
CA PHE A 841 -9.05 19.40 12.35
C PHE A 841 -8.54 18.59 13.55
N ALA A 842 -9.43 18.17 14.45
CA ALA A 842 -9.07 17.38 15.62
C ALA A 842 -8.54 15.99 15.22
N GLY A 843 -9.23 15.33 14.28
CA GLY A 843 -8.84 14.03 13.75
C GLY A 843 -7.48 14.08 13.07
N GLU A 844 -7.26 15.04 12.17
CA GLU A 844 -6.00 15.18 11.45
C GLU A 844 -4.86 15.64 12.37
N PHE A 845 -5.12 16.50 13.37
CA PHE A 845 -4.13 16.90 14.36
C PHE A 845 -3.58 15.69 15.15
N LEU A 846 -4.46 14.79 15.62
CA LEU A 846 -4.08 13.57 16.33
C LEU A 846 -3.40 12.56 15.41
N LYS A 847 -3.97 12.33 14.23
CA LYS A 847 -3.45 11.38 13.23
C LYS A 847 -2.03 11.71 12.80
N HIS A 848 -1.69 12.99 12.69
CA HIS A 848 -0.35 13.45 12.35
C HIS A 848 0.60 13.57 13.56
N GLY A 849 0.16 13.22 14.77
CA GLY A 849 0.98 13.24 15.98
C GLY A 849 1.44 14.64 16.38
N LEU A 850 0.65 15.68 16.09
CA LEU A 850 0.99 17.07 16.43
C LEU A 850 0.79 17.40 17.91
N GLY A 851 0.03 16.58 18.62
CA GLY A 851 -0.24 16.67 20.05
C GLY A 851 -1.23 15.60 20.49
N SER A 852 -1.75 15.76 21.70
CA SER A 852 -2.65 14.82 22.38
C SER A 852 -4.09 15.35 22.44
N GLN A 853 -5.03 14.48 22.83
CA GLN A 853 -6.41 14.90 23.10
C GLN A 853 -6.47 15.98 24.20
N HIS A 854 -5.54 15.92 25.16
CA HIS A 854 -5.44 16.91 26.24
C HIS A 854 -5.15 18.32 25.69
N ASP A 855 -4.30 18.43 24.67
CA ASP A 855 -3.96 19.71 24.05
C ASP A 855 -5.17 20.31 23.32
N LEU A 856 -5.97 19.47 22.66
CA LEU A 856 -7.21 19.89 22.00
C LEU A 856 -8.29 20.32 23.01
N ASP A 857 -8.42 19.59 24.12
CA ASP A 857 -9.33 19.94 25.23
C ASP A 857 -8.96 21.29 25.84
N TRP A 858 -7.65 21.53 26.01
CA TRP A 858 -7.12 22.81 26.49
C TRP A 858 -7.39 23.95 25.50
N ILE A 859 -7.08 23.78 24.21
CA ILE A 859 -7.38 24.75 23.14
C ILE A 859 -8.88 25.10 23.12
N SER A 860 -9.75 24.09 23.22
CA SER A 860 -11.21 24.28 23.28
C SER A 860 -11.63 25.09 24.51
N ALA A 861 -11.07 24.78 25.68
CA ALA A 861 -11.33 25.52 26.91
C ALA A 861 -10.86 26.98 26.80
N THR A 862 -9.69 27.22 26.21
CA THR A 862 -9.18 28.58 25.96
C THR A 862 -10.11 29.38 25.05
N TRP A 863 -10.60 28.79 23.96
CA TRP A 863 -11.57 29.46 23.09
C TRP A 863 -12.88 29.81 23.80
N LYS A 864 -13.39 28.93 24.69
CA LYS A 864 -14.59 29.22 25.51
C LYS A 864 -14.35 30.34 26.50
N GLN A 865 -13.20 30.33 27.17
CA GLN A 865 -12.83 31.39 28.11
C GLN A 865 -12.71 32.72 27.38
N TRP A 866 -11.97 32.77 26.28
CA TRP A 866 -11.83 33.95 25.45
C TRP A 866 -13.16 34.46 24.91
N ALA A 867 -14.07 33.57 24.50
CA ALA A 867 -15.41 33.92 24.02
C ALA A 867 -16.30 34.55 25.11
N ALA A 868 -16.07 34.23 26.38
CA ALA A 868 -16.82 34.78 27.51
C ALA A 868 -16.34 36.16 27.98
N GLU A 869 -15.18 36.63 27.52
CA GLU A 869 -14.63 37.94 27.87
C GLU A 869 -15.42 39.09 27.22
N GLU A 870 -15.88 40.04 28.04
CA GLU A 870 -16.75 41.15 27.59
C GLU A 870 -16.05 42.11 26.59
N GLY A 871 -14.70 42.13 26.62
CA GLY A 871 -13.86 42.95 25.74
C GLY A 871 -13.24 42.20 24.55
N ASN A 872 -13.69 40.98 24.25
CA ASN A 872 -13.05 40.19 23.21
C ASN A 872 -13.18 40.81 21.80
N LEU A 873 -12.12 40.67 21.02
CA LEU A 873 -12.12 41.04 19.61
C LEU A 873 -11.19 40.13 18.82
N ILE A 874 -11.54 39.86 17.57
CA ILE A 874 -10.66 39.16 16.63
C ILE A 874 -10.65 39.85 15.27
N VAL A 875 -9.45 39.92 14.69
CA VAL A 875 -9.17 40.49 13.38
C VAL A 875 -8.67 39.37 12.48
N ILE A 876 -9.32 39.22 11.33
CA ILE A 876 -9.00 38.21 10.32
C ILE A 876 -8.63 38.94 9.03
N PRO A 877 -7.34 39.16 8.75
CA PRO A 877 -6.91 39.73 7.48
C PRO A 877 -7.14 38.76 6.32
N ASN A 878 -7.59 39.30 5.19
CA ASN A 878 -7.83 38.58 3.96
C ASN A 878 -7.17 39.32 2.80
N GLY A 879 -6.43 38.59 1.98
CA GLY A 879 -5.91 39.09 0.71
C GLY A 879 -6.94 38.94 -0.39
N GLU A 880 -7.02 39.94 -1.26
CA GLU A 880 -7.99 40.01 -2.35
C GLU A 880 -7.29 40.24 -3.69
N ILE A 881 -7.78 39.59 -4.74
CA ILE A 881 -7.48 39.92 -6.12
C ILE A 881 -8.76 40.09 -6.91
N LEU A 882 -8.75 41.05 -7.83
CA LEU A 882 -9.73 41.18 -8.89
C LEU A 882 -9.01 41.48 -10.19
N TYR A 883 -9.28 40.66 -11.19
CA TYR A 883 -8.63 40.70 -12.49
C TYR A 883 -9.66 40.87 -13.60
N LYS A 884 -9.39 41.82 -14.51
CA LYS A 884 -10.17 42.02 -15.73
C LYS A 884 -9.50 41.33 -16.90
N LEU A 885 -10.17 40.31 -17.44
CA LEU A 885 -9.69 39.56 -18.58
C LEU A 885 -9.57 40.48 -19.81
N PRO A 886 -8.48 40.37 -20.59
CA PRO A 886 -8.35 41.10 -21.85
C PRO A 886 -9.53 40.83 -22.79
N LYS A 887 -9.89 41.82 -23.61
CA LYS A 887 -10.94 41.70 -24.63
C LYS A 887 -10.44 40.99 -25.88
#